data_AF-A7NJV7-F1
#
_entry.id   AF-A7NJV7-F1
#
_cell.length_a   1.000
_cell.length_b   1.000
_cell.length_c   1.000
_cell.angle_alpha   90.00
_cell.angle_beta   90.00
_cell.angle_gamma   90.00
#
_symmetry.space_group_name_H-M   'P 1'
#
loop_
_entity.id
_entity.type
_entity.pdbx_description
1 polymer ?
#
loop_
_entity_poly.entity_id
_entity_poly.type
_entity_poly.pdbx_seq_one_letter_code
_entity_poly.pdbx_strand_id
1 'polypeptide(L)'
;MTHTTRLSGTMRVLMLIAALLTALAIIPSAPADASVIRFVALDDTQPEFGAGARILTSVVPSTLNNDPIPGQVTEPYAGAKTGSQGALALAAIRALRWGQIPDSPLPAARTEVGAAVIGNTIWVVGGSSAGGTTYHDTVYRGTVNTNYGQPGAGVITWATSTPLPSVSHWDTAPYNNSLSARTNAAVAARRTGGNAGNLYVIGGAVAPGSTFSSNSVLVGDVDTNGNLTWRNPSSPYRLPATVGLEGARAFVHTTTAGKTFLYVVGGIKDQAGPTPPTMSNVVYYAEINADGSLSLGSNNRTWSQTSLPAGVSDTAVTVGRYTKDDGTVQDMFFIYGGRNNASNENLDTNTVLKGVINPTTGAITWEDSTTGGNAVLPANRNGHGAVEFNGSIYVIGGRTGGTINRNGYASYIDPTNLGLFKDGTLNFYQDDFGALPSSAAPGRRNPGVVLVPTSNPNYAFAYLIGGTDGSAPSSQVFRATIGPSDDQTFYPTTGYYYSKPFSMLDLVNEQQATVRKMTWLTNIDAANGGDIRLEYRVYSPSSGNCNDTEGGWSEVRDPDAGSGRFSKFNPSGAAYAINTQEYGEGQRLPPGNCFQYRATFTRGTAQNASPVLLRLGMEVIIPGNPDLNWPNNAVTTTQNADNTTRGVEVRLRNQNQINPPTQPANVCHASQPGCNPEGTFYVDVFIFPPGVTPIMPTLPLFAPGGNSLSNPALAPYHRACLQIPKWVMQKDVTFTIAETFRWSDIKTVGIDGCVSAATNARNNTGKILRDFFDQGSGTYKVILVADSHTDLKGLVYESDAADGNHPAELNNVSAIFDVPFVAGGAPPPDGPAPPPDEPPTRVFLPLVMR
;
A
#
# COMPACT_ATOMS: atom_id res chain seq x y z
N MET A 1 -5.18 70.67 41.68
CA MET A 1 -5.52 69.23 41.82
C MET A 1 -6.48 68.87 40.69
N THR A 2 -5.98 68.25 39.63
CA THR A 2 -6.81 67.73 38.53
C THR A 2 -7.22 66.29 38.88
N HIS A 3 -8.52 66.09 39.12
CA HIS A 3 -9.10 64.79 39.38
C HIS A 3 -9.06 63.93 38.10
N THR A 4 -8.20 62.93 38.09
CA THR A 4 -8.22 61.85 37.09
C THR A 4 -9.28 60.82 37.50
N THR A 5 -10.42 60.84 36.80
CA THR A 5 -11.46 59.82 36.91
C THR A 5 -10.91 58.49 36.39
N ARG A 6 -10.74 57.53 37.31
CA ARG A 6 -10.33 56.16 36.98
C ARG A 6 -11.48 55.44 36.27
N LEU A 7 -11.24 55.03 35.02
CA LEU A 7 -12.13 54.12 34.26
C LEU A 7 -12.39 52.82 35.05
N SER A 8 -13.65 52.35 35.02
CA SER A 8 -14.12 51.14 35.72
C SER A 8 -13.45 49.87 35.18
N GLY A 9 -13.34 48.83 36.03
CA GLY A 9 -12.65 47.58 35.69
C GLY A 9 -13.18 46.90 34.43
N THR A 10 -14.50 46.93 34.23
CA THR A 10 -15.16 46.40 33.02
C THR A 10 -14.76 47.15 31.75
N MET A 11 -14.59 48.47 31.83
CA MET A 11 -14.19 49.30 30.69
C MET A 11 -12.73 49.07 30.29
N ARG A 12 -11.87 48.75 31.27
CA ARG A 12 -10.47 48.35 31.01
C ARG A 12 -10.38 46.98 30.36
N VAL A 13 -11.20 46.02 30.79
CA VAL A 13 -11.26 44.69 30.17
C VAL A 13 -11.79 44.78 28.75
N LEU A 14 -12.83 45.60 28.49
CA LEU A 14 -13.33 45.82 27.14
C LEU A 14 -12.31 46.53 26.24
N MET A 15 -11.58 47.53 26.75
CA MET A 15 -10.49 48.15 25.99
C MET A 15 -9.36 47.17 25.71
N LEU A 16 -9.04 46.27 26.65
CA LEU A 16 -8.01 45.24 26.44
C LEU A 16 -8.46 44.20 25.41
N ILE A 17 -9.71 43.73 25.46
CA ILE A 17 -10.27 42.80 24.47
C ILE A 17 -10.35 43.47 23.10
N ALA A 18 -10.80 44.72 23.02
CA ALA A 18 -10.81 45.49 21.79
C ALA A 18 -9.38 45.68 21.26
N ALA A 19 -8.41 46.04 22.11
CA ALA A 19 -7.02 46.18 21.70
C ALA A 19 -6.40 44.84 21.24
N LEU A 20 -6.74 43.73 21.88
CA LEU A 20 -6.32 42.38 21.47
C LEU A 20 -6.96 41.96 20.15
N LEU A 21 -8.26 42.19 19.95
CA LEU A 21 -8.94 41.91 18.67
C LEU A 21 -8.43 42.81 17.56
N THR A 22 -8.11 44.08 17.86
CA THR A 22 -7.50 45.00 16.90
C THR A 22 -6.07 44.55 16.59
N ALA A 23 -5.29 44.11 17.58
CA ALA A 23 -3.96 43.54 17.35
C ALA A 23 -4.03 42.23 16.52
N LEU A 24 -5.00 41.35 16.78
CA LEU A 24 -5.26 40.15 15.99
C LEU A 24 -5.74 40.46 14.56
N ALA A 25 -6.46 41.57 14.35
CA ALA A 25 -6.85 42.04 13.02
C ALA A 25 -5.71 42.78 12.28
N ILE A 26 -4.70 43.27 13.00
CA ILE A 26 -3.50 43.92 12.44
C ILE A 26 -2.38 42.90 12.17
N ILE A 27 -2.40 41.72 12.81
CA ILE A 27 -1.52 40.60 12.44
C ILE A 27 -1.99 40.09 11.07
N PRO A 28 -1.23 40.30 9.98
CA PRO A 28 -1.60 39.76 8.69
C PRO A 28 -1.75 38.24 8.83
N SER A 29 -2.80 37.67 8.23
CA SER A 29 -2.92 36.23 8.07
C SER A 29 -1.59 35.68 7.56
N ALA A 30 -1.08 34.61 8.18
CA ALA A 30 0.13 33.94 7.71
C ALA A 30 0.06 33.80 6.18
N PRO A 31 1.07 34.30 5.44
CA PRO A 31 0.97 34.41 4.00
C PRO A 31 0.72 33.04 3.41
N ALA A 32 -0.37 32.91 2.64
CA ALA A 32 -0.66 31.69 1.90
C ALA A 32 0.32 31.62 0.72
N ASP A 33 1.19 30.62 0.75
CA ASP A 33 2.09 30.29 -0.35
C ASP A 33 1.26 29.84 -1.59
N ALA A 34 1.72 30.12 -2.81
CA ALA A 34 0.88 30.09 -4.04
C ALA A 34 0.73 28.69 -4.73
N SER A 35 0.23 28.43 -5.95
CA SER A 35 0.02 27.05 -6.52
C SER A 35 1.24 26.24 -7.06
N VAL A 36 1.45 24.92 -6.87
CA VAL A 36 2.27 24.07 -7.81
C VAL A 36 1.50 22.86 -8.29
N ILE A 37 1.58 22.53 -9.57
CA ILE A 37 1.10 21.22 -10.08
C ILE A 37 2.28 20.26 -10.19
N ARG A 38 2.15 19.06 -9.60
CA ARG A 38 3.14 17.98 -9.70
C ARG A 38 2.50 16.68 -10.15
N PHE A 39 3.21 15.93 -10.99
CA PHE A 39 2.83 14.61 -11.46
C PHE A 39 3.52 13.53 -10.61
N VAL A 40 2.78 12.47 -10.28
CA VAL A 40 3.24 11.39 -9.40
C VAL A 40 2.83 10.06 -10.01
N ALA A 41 3.76 9.13 -10.18
CA ALA A 41 3.44 7.73 -10.43
C ALA A 41 3.29 7.02 -9.07
N LEU A 42 2.24 6.21 -8.93
CA LEU A 42 1.86 5.61 -7.65
C LEU A 42 2.26 4.13 -7.58
N ASP A 43 1.80 3.32 -8.52
CA ASP A 43 2.14 1.90 -8.65
C ASP A 43 2.33 1.56 -10.15
N ASP A 44 3.53 1.11 -10.55
CA ASP A 44 3.84 0.62 -11.90
C ASP A 44 4.78 -0.61 -11.94
N THR A 45 5.31 -1.02 -10.79
CA THR A 45 6.17 -2.20 -10.62
C THR A 45 5.53 -3.30 -9.77
N GLN A 46 6.03 -4.54 -9.91
CA GLN A 46 5.55 -5.65 -9.07
C GLN A 46 5.75 -5.43 -7.56
N PRO A 47 6.89 -4.87 -7.07
CA PRO A 47 7.07 -4.60 -5.65
C PRO A 47 6.10 -3.55 -5.11
N GLU A 48 5.74 -2.54 -5.90
CA GLU A 48 4.80 -1.49 -5.51
C GLU A 48 3.39 -2.05 -5.33
N PHE A 49 2.84 -2.73 -6.36
CA PHE A 49 1.57 -3.46 -6.21
C PHE A 49 1.65 -4.57 -5.14
N GLY A 50 2.84 -5.11 -4.93
CA GLY A 50 3.13 -6.13 -3.92
C GLY A 50 3.02 -5.62 -2.48
N ALA A 51 3.16 -4.32 -2.26
CA ALA A 51 3.11 -3.69 -0.95
C ALA A 51 1.67 -3.44 -0.45
N GLY A 52 0.69 -3.42 -1.35
CA GLY A 52 -0.72 -3.26 -1.00
C GLY A 52 -1.38 -4.52 -0.44
N ALA A 53 -2.50 -4.33 0.25
CA ALA A 53 -3.36 -5.43 0.69
C ALA A 53 -4.24 -5.93 -0.46
N ARG A 54 -4.35 -7.25 -0.60
CA ARG A 54 -4.99 -7.91 -1.74
C ARG A 54 -6.02 -8.90 -1.28
N ILE A 55 -7.21 -8.82 -1.87
CA ILE A 55 -8.30 -9.75 -1.63
C ILE A 55 -8.78 -10.19 -2.99
N LEU A 56 -8.52 -11.46 -3.32
CA LEU A 56 -8.87 -12.03 -4.63
C LEU A 56 -8.25 -11.29 -5.82
N THR A 57 -7.15 -10.59 -5.58
CA THR A 57 -6.33 -9.94 -6.61
C THR A 57 -4.90 -10.43 -6.52
N SER A 58 -4.19 -10.43 -7.63
CA SER A 58 -2.80 -10.87 -7.72
C SER A 58 -1.99 -9.94 -8.61
N VAL A 59 -0.71 -9.81 -8.29
CA VAL A 59 0.23 -9.10 -9.16
C VAL A 59 0.68 -10.06 -10.25
N VAL A 60 0.49 -9.67 -11.50
CA VAL A 60 0.87 -10.43 -12.68
C VAL A 60 2.05 -9.74 -13.37
N PRO A 61 3.02 -10.48 -13.93
CA PRO A 61 4.01 -9.90 -14.81
C PRO A 61 3.34 -9.30 -16.04
N SER A 62 3.80 -8.13 -16.48
CA SER A 62 3.32 -7.50 -17.71
C SER A 62 4.49 -6.98 -18.53
N THR A 63 4.39 -7.09 -19.85
CA THR A 63 5.29 -6.42 -20.79
C THR A 63 4.58 -5.20 -21.35
N LEU A 64 4.78 -4.04 -20.74
CA LEU A 64 4.41 -2.77 -21.36
C LEU A 64 5.67 -2.12 -21.94
N ASN A 65 5.53 -1.55 -23.13
CA ASN A 65 6.62 -0.77 -23.72
C ASN A 65 6.97 0.39 -22.77
N ASN A 66 8.25 0.79 -22.75
CA ASN A 66 8.75 1.87 -21.88
C ASN A 66 8.22 3.26 -22.26
N ASP A 67 7.31 3.34 -23.24
CA ASP A 67 6.77 4.60 -23.73
C ASP A 67 6.01 5.30 -22.59
N PRO A 68 6.42 6.53 -22.23
CA PRO A 68 5.69 7.37 -21.28
C PRO A 68 4.26 7.58 -21.76
N ILE A 69 3.31 7.71 -20.83
CA ILE A 69 1.94 8.12 -21.18
C ILE A 69 2.06 9.50 -21.88
N PRO A 70 1.45 9.73 -23.04
CA PRO A 70 1.38 11.07 -23.62
C PRO A 70 0.73 12.03 -22.60
N GLY A 71 1.50 13.01 -22.10
CA GLY A 71 1.13 13.85 -20.95
C GLY A 71 1.83 13.50 -19.62
N GLN A 72 2.77 12.56 -19.61
CA GLN A 72 3.76 12.36 -18.55
C GLN A 72 5.15 12.79 -19.04
N VAL A 73 5.85 13.51 -18.16
CA VAL A 73 7.19 14.06 -18.35
C VAL A 73 8.19 12.95 -18.68
N THR A 74 8.96 13.18 -19.75
CA THR A 74 10.25 12.56 -20.03
C THR A 74 11.29 12.99 -19.00
N GLU A 75 12.01 12.01 -18.43
CA GLU A 75 13.21 12.03 -17.57
C GLU A 75 12.99 11.35 -16.19
N PRO A 76 13.95 10.55 -15.72
CA PRO A 76 13.73 9.14 -15.47
C PRO A 76 13.28 8.83 -14.04
N TYR A 77 12.35 7.89 -13.91
CA TYR A 77 12.30 7.03 -12.73
C TYR A 77 13.64 6.27 -12.66
N ALA A 78 14.57 6.79 -11.86
CA ALA A 78 15.80 6.11 -11.51
C ALA A 78 15.44 4.83 -10.72
N GLY A 79 15.19 3.72 -11.42
CA GLY A 79 15.11 2.41 -10.78
C GLY A 79 14.32 1.31 -11.49
N ALA A 80 13.38 1.62 -12.39
CA ALA A 80 12.57 0.58 -13.04
C ALA A 80 13.38 -0.17 -14.12
N LYS A 81 14.10 -1.22 -13.70
CA LYS A 81 14.78 -2.14 -14.62
C LYS A 81 13.75 -2.88 -15.48
N THR A 82 14.07 -3.08 -16.75
CA THR A 82 13.44 -4.07 -17.63
C THR A 82 13.32 -5.40 -16.87
N GLY A 83 12.09 -5.89 -16.68
CA GLY A 83 11.81 -7.12 -15.91
C GLY A 83 11.21 -6.93 -14.51
N SER A 84 11.01 -5.69 -14.02
CA SER A 84 10.31 -5.42 -12.74
C SER A 84 8.86 -4.92 -12.92
N GLN A 85 8.39 -4.79 -14.16
CA GLN A 85 7.03 -4.34 -14.47
C GLN A 85 5.99 -5.36 -13.99
N GLY A 86 4.98 -4.85 -13.32
CA GLY A 86 3.87 -5.62 -12.77
C GLY A 86 2.55 -4.96 -13.10
N ALA A 87 1.51 -5.77 -13.16
CA ALA A 87 0.14 -5.30 -13.24
C ALA A 87 -0.69 -6.01 -12.17
N LEU A 88 -1.88 -5.50 -11.94
CA LEU A 88 -2.80 -6.04 -10.95
C LEU A 88 -4.05 -6.56 -11.65
N ALA A 89 -4.44 -7.78 -11.32
CA ALA A 89 -5.61 -8.45 -11.88
C ALA A 89 -6.35 -9.23 -10.79
N LEU A 90 -7.53 -9.76 -11.09
CA LEU A 90 -8.17 -10.77 -10.27
C LEU A 90 -7.22 -11.98 -10.10
N ALA A 91 -7.20 -12.56 -8.92
CA ALA A 91 -6.47 -13.80 -8.66
C ALA A 91 -7.31 -14.97 -9.20
N ALA A 92 -6.72 -15.80 -10.06
CA ALA A 92 -7.40 -17.00 -10.55
C ALA A 92 -7.67 -17.98 -9.39
N ILE A 93 -8.88 -18.52 -9.33
CA ILE A 93 -9.29 -19.57 -8.39
C ILE A 93 -8.99 -20.91 -9.05
N ARG A 94 -7.77 -21.39 -8.82
CA ARG A 94 -7.25 -22.59 -9.46
C ARG A 94 -7.55 -23.84 -8.65
N ALA A 95 -7.64 -24.99 -9.30
CA ALA A 95 -7.42 -26.24 -8.60
C ALA A 95 -5.93 -26.35 -8.22
N LEU A 96 -5.64 -26.88 -7.03
CA LEU A 96 -4.26 -27.16 -6.62
C LEU A 96 -3.68 -28.25 -7.53
N ARG A 97 -2.63 -27.91 -8.29
CA ARG A 97 -1.85 -28.89 -9.04
C ARG A 97 -0.83 -29.53 -8.12
N TRP A 98 -1.11 -30.77 -7.72
CA TRP A 98 -0.26 -31.52 -6.82
C TRP A 98 0.84 -32.24 -7.57
N GLY A 99 2.08 -31.95 -7.21
CA GLY A 99 3.23 -32.79 -7.53
C GLY A 99 3.61 -33.62 -6.30
N GLN A 100 3.82 -34.92 -6.48
CA GLN A 100 4.53 -35.69 -5.46
C GLN A 100 5.95 -35.14 -5.32
N ILE A 101 6.47 -35.05 -4.09
CA ILE A 101 7.88 -34.76 -3.83
C ILE A 101 8.55 -36.07 -3.39
N PRO A 102 8.96 -36.94 -4.34
CA PRO A 102 9.56 -38.22 -3.99
C PRO A 102 10.87 -38.07 -3.21
N ASP A 103 11.56 -36.94 -3.37
CA ASP A 103 12.84 -36.65 -2.71
C ASP A 103 12.70 -36.17 -1.25
N SER A 104 11.47 -36.05 -0.73
CA SER A 104 11.21 -35.58 0.64
C SER A 104 10.10 -36.36 1.35
N PRO A 105 10.16 -37.71 1.38
CA PRO A 105 9.15 -38.50 2.05
C PRO A 105 9.21 -38.26 3.56
N LEU A 106 8.05 -38.37 4.22
CA LEU A 106 7.99 -38.44 5.67
C LEU A 106 8.82 -39.64 6.15
N PRO A 107 9.60 -39.54 7.24
CA PRO A 107 10.52 -40.62 7.65
C PRO A 107 9.85 -41.96 7.92
N ALA A 108 8.58 -41.97 8.33
CA ALA A 108 7.77 -43.17 8.49
C ALA A 108 6.37 -42.93 7.93
N ALA A 109 5.73 -43.98 7.41
CA ALA A 109 4.35 -43.90 6.95
C ALA A 109 3.39 -43.64 8.12
N ARG A 110 2.50 -42.66 7.94
CA ARG A 110 1.57 -42.19 8.99
C ARG A 110 0.24 -41.77 8.39
N THR A 111 -0.83 -41.99 9.14
CA THR A 111 -2.13 -41.35 8.94
C THR A 111 -2.55 -40.68 10.25
N GLU A 112 -3.60 -39.86 10.22
CA GLU A 112 -4.17 -39.28 11.45
C GLU A 112 -3.16 -38.41 12.22
N VAL A 113 -2.26 -37.80 11.47
CA VAL A 113 -1.25 -36.90 12.01
C VAL A 113 -1.86 -35.54 12.30
N GLY A 114 -1.41 -34.91 13.39
CA GLY A 114 -1.58 -33.48 13.55
C GLY A 114 -0.47 -32.73 12.81
N ALA A 115 -0.78 -31.63 12.15
CA ALA A 115 0.23 -30.82 11.46
C ALA A 115 0.01 -29.32 11.67
N ALA A 116 1.10 -28.57 11.81
CA ALA A 116 1.08 -27.11 11.92
C ALA A 116 2.38 -26.50 11.38
N VAL A 117 2.42 -25.18 11.21
CA VAL A 117 3.58 -24.46 10.64
C VAL A 117 4.05 -23.35 11.57
N ILE A 118 5.37 -23.25 11.74
CA ILE A 118 6.04 -22.12 12.40
C ILE A 118 7.13 -21.62 11.45
N GLY A 119 6.96 -20.40 10.91
CA GLY A 119 7.88 -19.84 9.93
C GLY A 119 7.92 -20.70 8.66
N ASN A 120 9.10 -21.21 8.32
CA ASN A 120 9.28 -22.13 7.19
C ASN A 120 9.31 -23.62 7.60
N THR A 121 8.96 -23.95 8.85
CA THR A 121 9.05 -25.31 9.39
C THR A 121 7.67 -25.92 9.56
N ILE A 122 7.47 -27.10 8.98
CA ILE A 122 6.29 -27.93 9.17
C ILE A 122 6.53 -28.86 10.36
N TRP A 123 5.59 -28.91 11.28
CA TRP A 123 5.57 -29.83 12.41
C TRP A 123 4.54 -30.92 12.15
N VAL A 124 4.95 -32.19 12.23
CA VAL A 124 4.07 -33.36 12.12
C VAL A 124 4.12 -34.11 13.44
N VAL A 125 2.97 -34.32 14.05
CA VAL A 125 2.85 -34.80 15.42
C VAL A 125 2.03 -36.09 15.47
N GLY A 126 2.64 -37.14 16.03
CA GLY A 126 1.99 -38.40 16.32
C GLY A 126 1.46 -39.14 15.07
N GLY A 127 0.25 -39.68 15.19
CA GLY A 127 -0.43 -40.43 14.15
C GLY A 127 -0.36 -41.94 14.36
N SER A 128 -0.92 -42.68 13.41
CA SER A 128 -1.04 -44.14 13.46
C SER A 128 -0.39 -44.85 12.26
N SER A 129 0.07 -46.08 12.47
CA SER A 129 0.57 -46.98 11.42
C SER A 129 -0.53 -47.93 10.91
N ALA A 130 -0.17 -48.81 9.95
CA ALA A 130 -1.10 -49.68 9.24
C ALA A 130 -2.03 -50.46 10.20
N GLY A 131 -3.33 -50.43 9.90
CA GLY A 131 -4.39 -51.03 10.70
C GLY A 131 -4.88 -50.19 11.89
N GLY A 132 -4.31 -49.00 12.14
CA GLY A 132 -4.73 -48.14 13.25
C GLY A 132 -4.40 -48.73 14.63
N THR A 133 -3.50 -49.71 14.70
CA THR A 133 -3.20 -50.49 15.91
C THR A 133 -1.99 -49.99 16.69
N THR A 134 -1.08 -49.25 16.04
CA THR A 134 0.10 -48.66 16.69
C THR A 134 0.05 -47.14 16.52
N TYR A 135 0.13 -46.44 17.65
CA TYR A 135 0.19 -44.98 17.69
C TYR A 135 1.62 -44.52 17.95
N HIS A 136 1.91 -43.27 17.60
CA HIS A 136 3.24 -42.73 17.68
C HIS A 136 3.28 -41.46 18.54
N ASP A 137 4.38 -41.28 19.26
CA ASP A 137 4.73 -40.05 19.98
C ASP A 137 5.75 -39.20 19.24
N THR A 138 6.24 -39.70 18.11
CA THR A 138 7.26 -39.03 17.31
C THR A 138 6.76 -37.69 16.79
N VAL A 139 7.62 -36.69 16.89
CA VAL A 139 7.40 -35.37 16.30
C VAL A 139 8.44 -35.17 15.20
N TYR A 140 8.00 -34.92 13.98
CA TYR A 140 8.89 -34.54 12.88
C TYR A 140 8.86 -33.04 12.68
N ARG A 141 10.03 -32.46 12.39
CA ARG A 141 10.19 -31.10 11.88
C ARG A 141 10.69 -31.17 10.44
N GLY A 142 9.98 -30.52 9.53
CA GLY A 142 10.30 -30.45 8.11
C GLY A 142 10.63 -29.02 7.73
N THR A 143 11.89 -28.71 7.44
CA THR A 143 12.30 -27.37 7.00
C THR A 143 12.06 -27.22 5.51
N VAL A 144 11.29 -26.20 5.13
CA VAL A 144 10.94 -25.92 3.72
C VAL A 144 11.89 -24.89 3.12
N ASN A 145 12.38 -25.16 1.92
CA ASN A 145 13.03 -24.14 1.10
C ASN A 145 11.97 -23.17 0.53
N THR A 146 11.85 -21.98 1.11
CA THR A 146 10.84 -20.98 0.74
C THR A 146 11.27 -20.06 -0.40
N ASN A 147 12.47 -20.23 -0.96
CA ASN A 147 13.01 -19.35 -2.01
C ASN A 147 12.31 -19.60 -3.36
N TYR A 148 11.15 -18.96 -3.57
CA TYR A 148 10.34 -19.17 -4.76
C TYR A 148 11.12 -18.83 -6.05
N GLY A 149 10.97 -19.67 -7.08
CA GLY A 149 11.65 -19.51 -8.37
C GLY A 149 13.09 -20.02 -8.43
N GLN A 150 13.65 -20.53 -7.32
CA GLN A 150 14.99 -21.11 -7.29
C GLN A 150 14.97 -22.65 -7.36
N PRO A 151 16.05 -23.31 -7.83
CA PRO A 151 16.18 -24.76 -7.75
C PRO A 151 15.94 -25.27 -6.33
N GLY A 152 15.13 -26.33 -6.20
CA GLY A 152 14.79 -26.91 -4.90
C GLY A 152 13.76 -26.13 -4.08
N ALA A 153 13.12 -25.09 -4.64
CA ALA A 153 12.01 -24.42 -3.97
C ALA A 153 10.90 -25.41 -3.59
N GLY A 154 10.41 -25.33 -2.36
CA GLY A 154 9.37 -26.17 -1.80
C GLY A 154 9.79 -27.61 -1.45
N VAL A 155 11.08 -27.95 -1.53
CA VAL A 155 11.64 -29.22 -1.01
C VAL A 155 11.65 -29.18 0.52
N ILE A 156 11.43 -30.33 1.16
CA ILE A 156 11.39 -30.46 2.63
C ILE A 156 12.60 -31.28 3.11
N THR A 157 13.29 -30.78 4.12
CA THR A 157 14.30 -31.56 4.86
C THR A 157 13.73 -31.98 6.20
N TRP A 158 13.52 -33.28 6.39
CA TRP A 158 12.94 -33.86 7.60
C TRP A 158 13.98 -34.16 8.67
N ALA A 159 13.65 -33.89 9.92
CA ALA A 159 14.36 -34.33 11.10
C ALA A 159 13.37 -34.76 12.19
N THR A 160 13.81 -35.66 13.07
CA THR A 160 13.05 -35.98 14.30
C THR A 160 13.32 -34.90 15.35
N SER A 161 12.29 -34.53 16.09
CA SER A 161 12.35 -33.58 17.20
C SER A 161 12.00 -34.27 18.53
N THR A 162 11.99 -33.49 19.61
CA THR A 162 11.63 -33.98 20.96
C THR A 162 10.23 -34.63 20.93
N PRO A 163 10.11 -35.92 21.33
CA PRO A 163 8.85 -36.67 21.24
C PRO A 163 7.80 -36.10 22.19
N LEU A 164 6.53 -36.46 21.95
CA LEU A 164 5.41 -36.03 22.79
C LEU A 164 5.60 -36.48 24.25
N PRO A 165 5.37 -35.60 25.23
CA PRO A 165 5.33 -35.99 26.63
C PRO A 165 4.20 -36.96 26.91
N SER A 166 4.43 -37.89 27.83
CA SER A 166 3.38 -38.75 28.36
C SER A 166 2.34 -37.92 29.11
N VAL A 167 1.07 -38.19 28.83
CA VAL A 167 -0.06 -37.63 29.59
C VAL A 167 -0.88 -38.75 30.18
N SER A 168 -1.54 -38.51 31.32
CA SER A 168 -2.56 -39.44 31.78
C SER A 168 -3.67 -39.54 30.74
N HIS A 169 -4.28 -40.71 30.61
CA HIS A 169 -5.61 -40.84 30.05
C HIS A 169 -6.59 -41.00 31.21
N TRP A 170 -7.84 -40.66 30.95
CA TRP A 170 -8.98 -40.52 31.86
C TRP A 170 -8.79 -40.96 33.34
N ASP A 171 -9.14 -40.08 34.29
CA ASP A 171 -8.91 -40.25 35.75
C ASP A 171 -9.74 -41.38 36.43
N THR A 172 -10.34 -42.33 35.67
CA THR A 172 -11.01 -43.53 36.23
C THR A 172 -10.32 -44.81 35.79
N ALA A 173 -9.98 -45.68 36.76
CA ALA A 173 -9.42 -47.01 36.53
C ALA A 173 -10.27 -47.82 35.53
N PRO A 174 -9.67 -48.67 34.67
CA PRO A 174 -8.27 -49.14 34.68
C PRO A 174 -7.27 -48.30 33.85
N TYR A 175 -7.68 -47.13 33.36
CA TYR A 175 -6.99 -46.36 32.31
C TYR A 175 -6.05 -45.25 32.84
N ASN A 176 -5.38 -45.45 33.97
CA ASN A 176 -4.56 -44.42 34.62
C ASN A 176 -3.07 -44.37 34.18
N ASN A 177 -2.66 -45.19 33.21
CA ASN A 177 -1.26 -45.21 32.77
C ASN A 177 -0.92 -43.95 31.93
N SER A 178 0.24 -43.35 32.12
CA SER A 178 0.63 -42.20 31.28
C SER A 178 1.19 -42.68 29.94
N LEU A 179 0.62 -42.22 28.83
CA LEU A 179 1.02 -42.61 27.47
C LEU A 179 1.48 -41.39 26.67
N SER A 180 2.59 -41.54 25.93
CA SER A 180 3.10 -40.50 25.02
C SER A 180 2.42 -40.56 23.66
N ALA A 181 2.33 -41.77 23.10
CA ALA A 181 1.86 -42.04 21.75
C ALA A 181 0.37 -41.72 21.58
N ARG A 182 0.03 -41.02 20.49
CA ARG A 182 -1.37 -40.67 20.17
C ARG A 182 -1.61 -40.38 18.70
N THR A 183 -2.87 -40.50 18.29
CA THR A 183 -3.35 -40.25 16.92
C THR A 183 -4.54 -39.27 16.92
N ASN A 184 -4.83 -38.62 15.78
CA ASN A 184 -5.93 -37.66 15.62
C ASN A 184 -5.95 -36.53 16.68
N ALA A 185 -4.77 -36.11 17.15
CA ALA A 185 -4.63 -34.97 18.03
C ALA A 185 -4.89 -33.65 17.28
N ALA A 186 -5.53 -32.70 17.94
CA ALA A 186 -5.64 -31.34 17.41
C ALA A 186 -4.31 -30.62 17.65
N VAL A 187 -3.74 -30.05 16.59
CA VAL A 187 -2.45 -29.38 16.63
C VAL A 187 -2.58 -27.98 16.05
N ALA A 188 -2.07 -27.01 16.77
CA ALA A 188 -2.03 -25.61 16.34
C ALA A 188 -0.67 -25.00 16.69
N ALA A 189 -0.29 -23.94 15.99
CA ALA A 189 0.97 -23.27 16.27
C ALA A 189 0.82 -21.75 16.24
N ARG A 190 1.61 -21.09 17.08
CA ARG A 190 1.78 -19.62 17.11
C ARG A 190 3.20 -19.30 16.69
N ARG A 191 3.36 -18.41 15.72
CA ARG A 191 4.68 -17.83 15.38
C ARG A 191 4.94 -16.60 16.24
N THR A 192 6.10 -16.52 16.89
CA THR A 192 6.53 -15.34 17.67
C THR A 192 7.58 -14.51 16.95
N GLY A 193 8.30 -15.09 15.98
CA GLY A 193 9.23 -14.39 15.10
C GLY A 193 10.14 -15.36 14.37
N GLY A 194 10.50 -15.10 13.11
CA GLY A 194 11.36 -16.01 12.33
C GLY A 194 10.79 -17.44 12.31
N ASN A 195 11.54 -18.42 12.82
CA ASN A 195 11.12 -19.81 12.99
C ASN A 195 10.79 -20.17 14.46
N ALA A 196 10.79 -19.19 15.36
CA ALA A 196 10.41 -19.36 16.76
C ALA A 196 8.90 -19.26 16.95
N GLY A 197 8.40 -19.95 17.98
CA GLY A 197 6.97 -20.00 18.26
C GLY A 197 6.58 -20.96 19.38
N ASN A 198 5.29 -21.26 19.46
CA ASN A 198 4.74 -22.26 20.37
C ASN A 198 3.92 -23.28 19.56
N LEU A 199 4.04 -24.56 19.91
CA LEU A 199 3.25 -25.66 19.38
C LEU A 199 2.27 -26.14 20.46
N TYR A 200 0.99 -26.23 20.11
CA TYR A 200 -0.08 -26.68 21.01
C TYR A 200 -0.61 -28.02 20.52
N VAL A 201 -0.64 -29.03 21.39
CA VAL A 201 -1.18 -30.36 21.08
C VAL A 201 -2.27 -30.68 22.10
N ILE A 202 -3.47 -30.96 21.59
CA ILE A 202 -4.67 -31.17 22.37
C ILE A 202 -5.30 -32.51 21.98
N GLY A 203 -5.56 -33.34 22.97
CA GLY A 203 -6.29 -34.59 22.77
C GLY A 203 -5.54 -35.62 21.92
N GLY A 204 -6.33 -36.43 21.21
CA GLY A 204 -5.96 -37.61 20.45
C GLY A 204 -6.34 -38.90 21.17
N ALA A 205 -6.46 -39.99 20.41
CA ALA A 205 -6.61 -41.34 20.94
C ALA A 205 -5.22 -41.91 21.30
N VAL A 206 -5.11 -42.60 22.44
CA VAL A 206 -3.83 -43.11 22.99
C VAL A 206 -3.72 -44.63 22.95
N ALA A 207 -4.82 -45.32 22.72
CA ALA A 207 -4.84 -46.75 22.41
C ALA A 207 -5.97 -47.03 21.41
N PRO A 208 -5.85 -48.10 20.59
CA PRO A 208 -6.95 -48.57 19.76
C PRO A 208 -8.19 -48.92 20.60
N GLY A 209 -9.37 -48.68 20.05
CA GLY A 209 -10.61 -48.59 20.84
C GLY A 209 -10.81 -47.18 21.37
N SER A 210 -11.99 -46.86 21.92
CA SER A 210 -12.38 -45.49 22.30
C SER A 210 -11.63 -44.95 23.54
N THR A 211 -10.30 -45.04 23.57
CA THR A 211 -9.45 -44.61 24.68
C THR A 211 -8.76 -43.29 24.32
N PHE A 212 -9.23 -42.19 24.90
CA PHE A 212 -8.72 -40.85 24.60
C PHE A 212 -7.68 -40.37 25.62
N SER A 213 -6.74 -39.55 25.17
CA SER A 213 -5.78 -38.86 26.04
C SER A 213 -6.48 -37.93 27.05
N SER A 214 -5.77 -37.44 28.07
CA SER A 214 -6.33 -36.39 28.93
C SER A 214 -6.69 -35.14 28.14
N ASN A 215 -7.61 -34.37 28.72
CA ASN A 215 -7.95 -33.00 28.35
C ASN A 215 -6.82 -31.97 28.57
N SER A 216 -5.57 -32.40 28.74
CA SER A 216 -4.43 -31.50 28.93
C SER A 216 -3.98 -30.90 27.60
N VAL A 217 -3.65 -29.62 27.59
CA VAL A 217 -2.98 -28.95 26.47
C VAL A 217 -1.47 -29.03 26.70
N LEU A 218 -0.78 -29.70 25.78
CA LEU A 218 0.67 -29.72 25.73
C LEU A 218 1.15 -28.48 24.99
N VAL A 219 2.09 -27.74 25.60
CA VAL A 219 2.70 -26.56 25.01
C VAL A 219 4.19 -26.83 24.81
N GLY A 220 4.64 -26.71 23.57
CA GLY A 220 6.05 -26.83 23.19
C GLY A 220 6.59 -25.49 22.75
N ASP A 221 7.71 -25.06 23.34
CA ASP A 221 8.43 -23.87 22.95
C ASP A 221 9.41 -24.21 21.83
N VAL A 222 9.36 -23.43 20.75
CA VAL A 222 10.23 -23.57 19.59
C VAL A 222 11.14 -22.37 19.52
N ASP A 223 12.44 -22.60 19.64
CA ASP A 223 13.46 -21.54 19.53
C ASP A 223 13.66 -21.09 18.07
N THR A 224 14.49 -20.06 17.86
CA THR A 224 14.79 -19.53 16.52
C THR A 224 15.51 -20.52 15.60
N ASN A 225 16.13 -21.56 16.17
CA ASN A 225 16.80 -22.63 15.44
C ASN A 225 15.85 -23.81 15.14
N GLY A 226 14.58 -23.72 15.55
CA GLY A 226 13.58 -24.76 15.36
C GLY A 226 13.72 -25.93 16.34
N ASN A 227 14.37 -25.75 17.50
CA ASN A 227 14.44 -26.77 18.55
C ASN A 227 13.21 -26.70 19.44
N LEU A 228 12.57 -27.86 19.66
CA LEU A 228 11.36 -27.99 20.45
C LEU A 228 11.67 -28.42 21.88
N THR A 229 11.14 -27.68 22.85
CA THR A 229 11.16 -28.04 24.28
C THR A 229 9.72 -28.07 24.80
N TRP A 230 9.28 -29.22 25.29
CA TRP A 230 7.96 -29.34 25.91
C TRP A 230 7.94 -28.77 27.32
N ARG A 231 6.93 -27.96 27.63
CA ARG A 231 6.67 -27.51 29.00
C ARG A 231 6.22 -28.69 29.87
N ASN A 232 6.46 -28.59 31.17
CA ASN A 232 6.14 -29.65 32.11
C ASN A 232 4.61 -29.91 32.16
N PRO A 233 4.15 -31.13 31.81
CA PRO A 233 2.72 -31.46 31.76
C PRO A 233 2.07 -31.62 33.14
N SER A 234 2.83 -31.57 34.24
CA SER A 234 2.30 -31.73 35.62
C SER A 234 1.61 -30.49 36.20
N SER A 235 1.73 -29.32 35.55
CA SER A 235 0.90 -28.13 35.81
C SER A 235 0.09 -27.74 34.55
N PRO A 236 -0.75 -28.63 34.01
CA PRO A 236 -1.27 -28.48 32.66
C PRO A 236 -2.46 -27.52 32.61
N TYR A 237 -2.54 -26.75 31.54
CA TYR A 237 -3.82 -26.21 31.10
C TYR A 237 -4.73 -27.38 30.75
N ARG A 238 -5.93 -27.44 31.32
CA ARG A 238 -6.88 -28.51 31.00
C ARG A 238 -8.18 -27.94 30.47
N LEU A 239 -8.67 -28.53 29.39
CA LEU A 239 -10.01 -28.27 28.87
C LEU A 239 -11.07 -28.92 29.76
N PRO A 240 -12.32 -28.47 29.73
CA PRO A 240 -13.41 -29.14 30.45
C PRO A 240 -13.60 -30.59 29.98
N ALA A 241 -14.16 -31.45 30.85
CA ALA A 241 -14.39 -32.87 30.54
C ALA A 241 -15.35 -33.11 29.35
N THR A 242 -16.07 -32.08 28.93
CA THR A 242 -17.02 -32.10 27.80
C THR A 242 -16.37 -31.81 26.44
N VAL A 243 -15.04 -31.62 26.38
CA VAL A 243 -14.32 -31.35 25.13
C VAL A 243 -14.21 -32.60 24.26
N GLY A 244 -14.26 -32.41 22.94
CA GLY A 244 -13.88 -33.46 22.00
C GLY A 244 -12.37 -33.64 22.00
N LEU A 245 -11.91 -34.85 22.22
CA LEU A 245 -10.49 -35.17 22.36
C LEU A 245 -9.95 -35.83 21.10
N GLU A 246 -10.71 -36.69 20.43
CA GLU A 246 -10.30 -37.30 19.17
C GLU A 246 -10.93 -36.58 17.97
N GLY A 247 -10.14 -36.30 16.93
CA GLY A 247 -10.65 -35.73 15.69
C GLY A 247 -11.13 -34.28 15.82
N ALA A 248 -10.83 -33.63 16.94
CA ALA A 248 -10.98 -32.19 17.10
C ALA A 248 -10.03 -31.45 16.16
N ARG A 249 -10.30 -30.16 15.95
CA ARG A 249 -9.39 -29.25 15.24
C ARG A 249 -9.01 -28.09 16.14
N ALA A 250 -7.78 -27.63 15.99
CA ALA A 250 -7.31 -26.47 16.71
C ALA A 250 -6.64 -25.50 15.75
N PHE A 251 -6.78 -24.21 16.04
CA PHE A 251 -6.07 -23.16 15.33
C PHE A 251 -5.74 -22.01 16.28
N VAL A 252 -4.71 -21.25 15.93
CA VAL A 252 -4.34 -20.03 16.62
C VAL A 252 -4.62 -18.86 15.68
N HIS A 253 -5.22 -17.79 16.19
CA HIS A 253 -5.47 -16.57 15.42
C HIS A 253 -5.11 -15.33 16.21
N THR A 254 -4.44 -14.38 15.57
CA THR A 254 -4.21 -13.04 16.12
C THR A 254 -5.23 -12.09 15.52
N THR A 255 -6.05 -11.48 16.37
CA THR A 255 -7.16 -10.60 15.97
C THR A 255 -6.69 -9.22 15.55
N THR A 256 -7.59 -8.42 14.98
CA THR A 256 -7.33 -7.01 14.59
C THR A 256 -6.94 -6.14 15.79
N ALA A 257 -7.35 -6.51 17.00
CA ALA A 257 -6.94 -5.85 18.24
C ALA A 257 -5.55 -6.29 18.74
N GLY A 258 -4.82 -7.13 17.99
CA GLY A 258 -3.49 -7.60 18.34
C GLY A 258 -3.45 -8.71 19.39
N LYS A 259 -4.61 -9.23 19.81
CA LYS A 259 -4.71 -10.35 20.77
C LYS A 259 -4.65 -11.69 20.05
N THR A 260 -3.95 -12.65 20.63
CA THR A 260 -3.84 -14.00 20.07
C THR A 260 -4.70 -14.98 20.86
N PHE A 261 -5.46 -15.85 20.20
CA PHE A 261 -6.31 -16.85 20.85
C PHE A 261 -6.04 -18.25 20.28
N LEU A 262 -6.14 -19.27 21.13
CA LEU A 262 -6.19 -20.67 20.75
C LEU A 262 -7.64 -21.13 20.76
N TYR A 263 -8.09 -21.78 19.69
CA TYR A 263 -9.43 -22.35 19.55
C TYR A 263 -9.34 -23.87 19.43
N VAL A 264 -10.27 -24.59 20.05
CA VAL A 264 -10.46 -26.04 19.93
C VAL A 264 -11.91 -26.32 19.52
N VAL A 265 -12.09 -26.91 18.35
CA VAL A 265 -13.36 -27.06 17.64
C VAL A 265 -13.77 -28.54 17.61
N GLY A 266 -14.95 -28.83 18.14
CA GLY A 266 -15.61 -30.12 17.98
C GLY A 266 -14.81 -31.30 18.56
N GLY A 267 -14.82 -32.42 17.84
CA GLY A 267 -14.19 -33.69 18.21
C GLY A 267 -15.15 -34.67 18.89
N ILE A 268 -14.69 -35.90 19.05
CA ILE A 268 -15.40 -36.95 19.79
C ILE A 268 -14.99 -36.86 21.25
N LYS A 269 -15.98 -36.82 22.14
CA LYS A 269 -15.78 -36.89 23.58
C LYS A 269 -16.18 -38.28 24.07
N ASP A 270 -15.33 -38.86 24.91
CA ASP A 270 -15.64 -40.08 25.62
C ASP A 270 -16.23 -39.68 26.98
N GLN A 271 -17.30 -40.36 27.38
CA GLN A 271 -17.98 -40.10 28.65
C GLN A 271 -17.55 -41.17 29.65
N ALA A 272 -17.27 -40.78 30.90
CA ALA A 272 -16.96 -41.75 31.97
C ALA A 272 -18.02 -42.86 32.04
N GLY A 273 -17.58 -44.11 31.91
CA GLY A 273 -18.42 -45.30 32.09
C GLY A 273 -18.72 -46.03 30.77
N PRO A 274 -19.77 -46.89 30.73
CA PRO A 274 -20.11 -47.69 29.55
C PRO A 274 -20.90 -46.91 28.48
N THR A 275 -21.01 -45.59 28.62
CA THR A 275 -21.74 -44.73 27.68
C THR A 275 -21.00 -44.61 26.36
N PRO A 276 -21.68 -44.75 25.21
CA PRO A 276 -21.06 -44.57 23.91
C PRO A 276 -20.42 -43.17 23.76
N PRO A 277 -19.33 -43.04 22.99
CA PRO A 277 -18.76 -41.75 22.65
C PRO A 277 -19.80 -40.82 22.00
N THR A 278 -19.69 -39.53 22.25
CA THR A 278 -20.60 -38.51 21.70
C THR A 278 -19.84 -37.41 20.98
N MET A 279 -20.51 -36.66 20.12
CA MET A 279 -19.90 -35.51 19.46
C MET A 279 -19.84 -34.30 20.40
N SER A 280 -18.73 -33.56 20.37
CA SER A 280 -18.64 -32.23 20.96
C SER A 280 -19.28 -31.22 20.01
N ASN A 281 -20.21 -30.44 20.53
CA ASN A 281 -20.87 -29.32 19.87
C ASN A 281 -20.45 -27.99 20.50
N VAL A 282 -19.17 -27.86 20.87
CA VAL A 282 -18.64 -26.68 21.54
C VAL A 282 -17.32 -26.28 20.89
N VAL A 283 -17.09 -24.97 20.82
CA VAL A 283 -15.77 -24.40 20.57
C VAL A 283 -15.24 -23.81 21.87
N TYR A 284 -14.10 -24.29 22.33
CA TYR A 284 -13.39 -23.75 23.48
C TYR A 284 -12.30 -22.81 23.00
N TYR A 285 -12.09 -21.70 23.73
CA TYR A 285 -11.04 -20.76 23.39
C TYR A 285 -10.43 -20.07 24.62
N ALA A 286 -9.18 -19.66 24.46
CA ALA A 286 -8.42 -18.94 25.48
C ALA A 286 -7.44 -17.96 24.82
N GLU A 287 -7.24 -16.81 25.46
CA GLU A 287 -6.22 -15.84 25.05
C GLU A 287 -4.82 -16.44 25.33
N ILE A 288 -3.89 -16.22 24.41
CA ILE A 288 -2.50 -16.64 24.52
C ILE A 288 -1.68 -15.42 24.92
N ASN A 289 -1.02 -15.51 26.06
CA ASN A 289 -0.12 -14.47 26.56
C ASN A 289 1.14 -14.37 25.67
N ALA A 290 1.89 -13.28 25.84
CA ALA A 290 3.10 -13.02 25.04
C ALA A 290 4.10 -14.19 25.08
N ASP A 291 4.26 -14.82 26.24
CA ASP A 291 5.13 -15.97 26.48
C ASP A 291 4.59 -17.30 25.93
N GLY A 292 3.37 -17.35 25.37
CA GLY A 292 2.73 -18.60 24.90
C GLY A 292 1.98 -19.38 25.98
N SER A 293 1.90 -18.87 27.21
CA SER A 293 0.98 -19.40 28.22
C SER A 293 -0.48 -19.08 27.88
N LEU A 294 -1.41 -19.91 28.32
CA LEU A 294 -2.85 -19.64 28.16
C LEU A 294 -3.35 -18.81 29.33
N SER A 295 -4.02 -17.70 29.02
CA SER A 295 -4.71 -16.84 29.98
C SER A 295 -6.02 -17.49 30.39
N LEU A 296 -5.95 -18.32 31.44
CA LEU A 296 -7.08 -19.01 32.04
C LEU A 296 -7.28 -18.52 33.47
N GLY A 297 -8.43 -18.84 34.07
CA GLY A 297 -8.68 -18.57 35.49
C GLY A 297 -7.62 -19.22 36.42
N SER A 298 -7.62 -18.85 37.70
CA SER A 298 -6.60 -19.23 38.70
C SER A 298 -6.34 -20.74 38.87
N ASN A 299 -7.17 -21.60 38.31
CA ASN A 299 -7.05 -23.06 38.32
C ASN A 299 -6.49 -23.66 37.02
N ASN A 300 -6.13 -22.86 36.01
CA ASN A 300 -5.72 -23.29 34.67
C ASN A 300 -6.74 -24.20 33.95
N ARG A 301 -8.03 -24.06 34.26
CA ARG A 301 -9.12 -24.92 33.75
C ARG A 301 -10.33 -24.16 33.22
N THR A 302 -10.48 -22.88 33.53
CA THR A 302 -11.64 -22.09 33.10
C THR A 302 -11.43 -21.56 31.69
N TRP A 303 -11.91 -22.31 30.70
CA TRP A 303 -11.93 -21.90 29.29
C TRP A 303 -13.20 -21.11 28.97
N SER A 304 -13.07 -20.15 28.06
CA SER A 304 -14.23 -19.56 27.40
C SER A 304 -14.79 -20.55 26.38
N GLN A 305 -16.10 -20.51 26.15
CA GLN A 305 -16.76 -21.45 25.24
C GLN A 305 -17.94 -20.82 24.51
N THR A 306 -18.21 -21.33 23.31
CA THR A 306 -19.39 -21.03 22.50
C THR A 306 -19.98 -22.33 21.96
N SER A 307 -21.30 -22.49 22.02
CA SER A 307 -21.99 -23.64 21.42
C SER A 307 -21.85 -23.62 19.90
N LEU A 308 -21.48 -24.75 19.32
CA LEU A 308 -21.45 -25.01 17.88
C LEU A 308 -22.86 -25.44 17.42
N PRO A 309 -23.35 -24.98 16.24
CA PRO A 309 -24.70 -25.34 15.76
C PRO A 309 -24.94 -26.86 15.62
N ALA A 310 -23.92 -27.64 15.31
CA ALA A 310 -23.97 -29.10 15.25
C ALA A 310 -22.64 -29.70 15.73
N GLY A 311 -22.69 -30.87 16.38
CA GLY A 311 -21.47 -31.57 16.78
C GLY A 311 -20.74 -32.17 15.58
N VAL A 312 -19.43 -31.93 15.47
CA VAL A 312 -18.61 -32.39 14.34
C VAL A 312 -17.25 -32.93 14.80
N SER A 313 -16.69 -33.88 14.06
CA SER A 313 -15.29 -34.33 14.19
C SER A 313 -14.68 -34.63 12.82
N ASP A 314 -13.35 -34.72 12.73
CA ASP A 314 -12.60 -34.90 11.48
C ASP A 314 -12.98 -33.91 10.36
N THR A 315 -13.32 -32.70 10.80
CA THR A 315 -13.58 -31.56 9.92
C THR A 315 -12.27 -30.93 9.44
N ALA A 316 -12.33 -30.03 8.46
CA ALA A 316 -11.24 -29.11 8.18
C ALA A 316 -11.61 -27.70 8.64
N VAL A 317 -10.62 -26.90 9.03
CA VAL A 317 -10.83 -25.51 9.46
C VAL A 317 -9.84 -24.61 8.75
N THR A 318 -10.33 -23.48 8.24
CA THR A 318 -9.50 -22.35 7.80
C THR A 318 -9.85 -21.12 8.64
N VAL A 319 -8.87 -20.26 8.86
CA VAL A 319 -9.03 -19.03 9.64
C VAL A 319 -8.27 -17.92 8.94
N GLY A 320 -8.83 -16.71 8.94
CA GLY A 320 -8.23 -15.58 8.28
C GLY A 320 -8.83 -14.25 8.71
N ARG A 321 -8.24 -13.20 8.14
CA ARG A 321 -8.71 -11.83 8.26
C ARG A 321 -9.14 -11.35 6.88
N TYR A 322 -10.36 -10.84 6.80
CA TYR A 322 -10.98 -10.46 5.54
C TYR A 322 -11.48 -9.04 5.64
N THR A 323 -11.37 -8.30 4.53
CA THR A 323 -11.88 -6.93 4.44
C THR A 323 -13.09 -6.93 3.53
N LYS A 324 -14.16 -6.29 3.99
CA LYS A 324 -15.35 -6.02 3.20
C LYS A 324 -15.08 -5.02 2.07
N ASP A 325 -16.01 -4.96 1.13
CA ASP A 325 -16.10 -3.91 0.11
C ASP A 325 -16.14 -2.48 0.72
N ASP A 326 -16.79 -2.31 1.87
CA ASP A 326 -16.83 -1.05 2.62
C ASP A 326 -15.52 -0.72 3.39
N GLY A 327 -14.53 -1.61 3.37
CA GLY A 327 -13.25 -1.45 4.07
C GLY A 327 -13.25 -1.99 5.51
N THR A 328 -14.38 -2.49 6.02
CA THR A 328 -14.47 -3.10 7.36
C THR A 328 -13.68 -4.40 7.40
N VAL A 329 -12.80 -4.53 8.39
CA VAL A 329 -12.00 -5.74 8.59
C VAL A 329 -12.68 -6.66 9.60
N GLN A 330 -12.75 -7.96 9.30
CA GLN A 330 -13.34 -8.98 10.15
C GLN A 330 -12.43 -10.21 10.26
N ASP A 331 -12.20 -10.68 11.48
CA ASP A 331 -11.54 -11.95 11.76
C ASP A 331 -12.59 -13.08 11.75
N MET A 332 -12.36 -14.14 10.98
CA MET A 332 -13.34 -15.22 10.79
C MET A 332 -12.66 -16.57 10.58
N PHE A 333 -13.43 -17.63 10.79
CA PHE A 333 -13.03 -18.99 10.44
C PHE A 333 -14.20 -19.78 9.85
N PHE A 334 -13.87 -20.81 9.08
CA PHE A 334 -14.82 -21.70 8.45
C PHE A 334 -14.53 -23.15 8.84
N ILE A 335 -15.58 -23.90 9.13
CA ILE A 335 -15.54 -25.35 9.41
C ILE A 335 -16.16 -26.05 8.21
N TYR A 336 -15.47 -27.03 7.62
CA TYR A 336 -15.89 -27.71 6.40
C TYR A 336 -16.18 -29.19 6.67
N GLY A 337 -17.41 -29.61 6.40
CA GLY A 337 -17.82 -31.02 6.49
C GLY A 337 -17.43 -31.68 7.83
N GLY A 338 -17.11 -32.97 7.76
CA GLY A 338 -16.73 -33.79 8.91
C GLY A 338 -17.73 -34.92 9.16
N ARG A 339 -17.54 -35.63 10.27
CA ARG A 339 -18.50 -36.60 10.81
C ARG A 339 -19.52 -35.88 11.68
N ASN A 340 -20.77 -36.33 11.66
CA ASN A 340 -21.82 -35.86 12.59
C ASN A 340 -22.31 -36.96 13.55
N ASN A 341 -21.70 -38.15 13.50
CA ASN A 341 -21.98 -39.27 14.38
C ASN A 341 -20.69 -39.85 14.95
N ALA A 342 -20.63 -40.02 16.27
CA ALA A 342 -19.44 -40.52 16.95
C ALA A 342 -19.23 -42.04 16.77
N SER A 343 -20.30 -42.80 16.54
CA SER A 343 -20.28 -44.27 16.45
C SER A 343 -20.23 -44.80 15.02
N ASN A 344 -20.73 -44.05 14.04
CA ASN A 344 -20.70 -44.41 12.64
C ASN A 344 -19.83 -43.45 11.84
N GLU A 345 -18.65 -43.94 11.47
CA GLU A 345 -17.64 -43.15 10.78
C GLU A 345 -17.96 -42.82 9.31
N ASN A 346 -19.05 -43.36 8.76
CA ASN A 346 -19.55 -43.10 7.41
C ASN A 346 -20.71 -42.09 7.37
N LEU A 347 -21.16 -41.60 8.52
CA LEU A 347 -22.15 -40.52 8.60
C LEU A 347 -21.44 -39.17 8.52
N ASP A 348 -21.28 -38.73 7.28
CA ASP A 348 -20.56 -37.54 6.88
C ASP A 348 -21.52 -36.38 6.62
N THR A 349 -21.05 -35.16 6.81
CA THR A 349 -21.76 -33.93 6.41
C THR A 349 -20.97 -33.14 5.37
N ASN A 350 -21.68 -32.39 4.53
CA ASN A 350 -21.14 -31.38 3.64
C ASN A 350 -21.32 -29.95 4.15
N THR A 351 -21.88 -29.78 5.35
CA THR A 351 -22.18 -28.45 5.90
C THR A 351 -20.91 -27.65 6.08
N VAL A 352 -20.95 -26.37 5.69
CA VAL A 352 -19.94 -25.37 6.06
C VAL A 352 -20.53 -24.45 7.13
N LEU A 353 -19.79 -24.24 8.22
CA LEU A 353 -20.16 -23.31 9.29
C LEU A 353 -19.17 -22.14 9.29
N LYS A 354 -19.69 -20.92 9.47
CA LYS A 354 -18.89 -19.70 9.56
C LYS A 354 -18.99 -19.10 10.96
N GLY A 355 -17.85 -18.92 11.60
CA GLY A 355 -17.72 -18.25 12.88
C GLY A 355 -17.02 -16.90 12.73
N VAL A 356 -17.63 -15.84 13.26
CA VAL A 356 -17.03 -14.51 13.36
C VAL A 356 -16.37 -14.37 14.73
N ILE A 357 -15.11 -13.92 14.75
CA ILE A 357 -14.33 -13.74 15.97
C ILE A 357 -14.45 -12.30 16.45
N ASN A 358 -14.88 -12.10 17.69
CA ASN A 358 -14.81 -10.81 18.34
C ASN A 358 -13.33 -10.45 18.60
N PRO A 359 -12.81 -9.34 18.08
CA PRO A 359 -11.37 -9.09 18.10
C PRO A 359 -10.81 -8.83 19.50
N THR A 360 -11.63 -8.37 20.44
CA THR A 360 -11.17 -7.99 21.80
C THR A 360 -11.26 -9.15 22.79
N THR A 361 -12.27 -10.01 22.62
CA THR A 361 -12.60 -11.08 23.59
C THR A 361 -12.33 -12.49 23.06
N GLY A 362 -12.17 -12.67 21.74
CA GLY A 362 -12.10 -13.98 21.10
C GLY A 362 -13.45 -14.72 21.01
N ALA A 363 -14.54 -14.12 21.52
CA ALA A 363 -15.85 -14.75 21.47
C ALA A 363 -16.34 -14.97 20.03
N ILE A 364 -17.02 -16.09 19.81
CA ILE A 364 -17.49 -16.48 18.49
C ILE A 364 -18.98 -16.18 18.36
N THR A 365 -19.35 -15.52 17.27
CA THR A 365 -20.74 -15.38 16.82
C THR A 365 -20.91 -16.21 15.55
N TRP A 366 -21.92 -17.07 15.52
CA TRP A 366 -22.28 -17.84 14.32
C TRP A 366 -23.20 -17.02 13.43
N GLU A 367 -22.99 -17.08 12.11
CA GLU A 367 -23.97 -16.55 11.16
C GLU A 367 -25.23 -17.43 11.20
N ASP A 368 -26.41 -16.80 11.23
CA ASP A 368 -27.68 -17.51 11.33
C ASP A 368 -27.91 -18.34 10.06
N SER A 369 -27.94 -19.67 10.23
CA SER A 369 -28.20 -20.64 9.16
C SER A 369 -29.53 -20.42 8.41
N THR A 370 -30.47 -19.64 8.98
CA THR A 370 -31.83 -19.47 8.47
C THR A 370 -32.00 -18.32 7.45
N THR A 371 -31.10 -17.33 7.40
CA THR A 371 -31.22 -16.18 6.48
C THR A 371 -30.33 -16.25 5.23
N GLY A 372 -29.42 -17.23 5.14
CA GLY A 372 -28.47 -17.35 4.02
C GLY A 372 -28.27 -18.77 3.45
N GLY A 373 -28.76 -19.82 4.12
CA GLY A 373 -28.47 -21.21 3.79
C GLY A 373 -26.97 -21.51 3.93
N ASN A 374 -26.59 -22.35 4.90
CA ASN A 374 -25.19 -22.76 5.07
C ASN A 374 -24.59 -23.11 3.70
N ALA A 375 -23.41 -22.55 3.38
CA ALA A 375 -22.66 -23.03 2.25
C ALA A 375 -22.44 -24.54 2.42
N VAL A 376 -22.49 -25.29 1.32
CA VAL A 376 -22.32 -26.74 1.33
C VAL A 376 -21.19 -27.13 0.41
N LEU A 377 -20.38 -28.08 0.86
CA LEU A 377 -19.47 -28.82 -0.01
C LEU A 377 -20.31 -29.59 -1.06
N PRO A 378 -19.79 -29.80 -2.29
CA PRO A 378 -20.49 -30.55 -3.32
C PRO A 378 -20.86 -31.99 -2.92
N ALA A 379 -20.11 -32.60 -2.00
CA ALA A 379 -20.42 -33.90 -1.42
C ALA A 379 -20.05 -33.98 0.06
N ASN A 380 -20.78 -34.79 0.83
CA ASN A 380 -20.47 -35.07 2.24
C ASN A 380 -19.07 -35.63 2.36
N ARG A 381 -18.25 -35.15 3.29
CA ARG A 381 -16.89 -35.71 3.46
C ARG A 381 -16.32 -35.49 4.85
N ASN A 382 -15.50 -36.44 5.29
CA ASN A 382 -14.70 -36.32 6.51
C ASN A 382 -13.21 -36.60 6.26
N GLY A 383 -12.38 -36.32 7.26
CA GLY A 383 -10.96 -36.67 7.24
C GLY A 383 -10.18 -35.99 6.11
N HIS A 384 -10.66 -34.84 5.64
CA HIS A 384 -10.02 -34.01 4.64
C HIS A 384 -9.24 -32.89 5.34
N GLY A 385 -8.40 -32.18 4.58
CA GLY A 385 -7.77 -30.94 5.02
C GLY A 385 -8.27 -29.75 4.22
N ALA A 386 -7.97 -28.55 4.71
CA ALA A 386 -8.22 -27.32 3.97
C ALA A 386 -7.10 -26.31 4.23
N VAL A 387 -6.85 -25.45 3.24
CA VAL A 387 -5.95 -24.30 3.37
C VAL A 387 -6.62 -23.06 2.81
N GLU A 388 -6.29 -21.91 3.38
CA GLU A 388 -6.69 -20.60 2.90
C GLU A 388 -5.45 -19.80 2.51
N PHE A 389 -5.54 -19.06 1.40
CA PHE A 389 -4.51 -18.11 1.00
C PHE A 389 -5.15 -16.93 0.26
N ASN A 390 -5.00 -15.73 0.79
CA ASN A 390 -5.49 -14.47 0.21
C ASN A 390 -6.98 -14.50 -0.18
N GLY A 391 -7.81 -15.08 0.68
CA GLY A 391 -9.25 -15.22 0.47
C GLY A 391 -9.67 -16.43 -0.37
N SER A 392 -8.72 -17.17 -0.95
CA SER A 392 -9.01 -18.40 -1.69
C SER A 392 -8.97 -19.61 -0.76
N ILE A 393 -9.94 -20.51 -0.92
CA ILE A 393 -10.14 -21.70 -0.07
C ILE A 393 -9.91 -22.95 -0.91
N TYR A 394 -9.16 -23.89 -0.36
CA TYR A 394 -8.89 -25.18 -0.99
C TYR A 394 -9.19 -26.31 -0.01
N VAL A 395 -10.07 -27.24 -0.41
CA VAL A 395 -10.46 -28.42 0.37
C VAL A 395 -9.92 -29.68 -0.32
N ILE A 396 -9.19 -30.51 0.41
CA ILE A 396 -8.32 -31.54 -0.19
C ILE A 396 -8.55 -32.90 0.47
N GLY A 397 -8.78 -33.92 -0.36
CA GLY A 397 -8.86 -35.33 0.06
C GLY A 397 -10.10 -35.64 0.90
N GLY A 398 -9.91 -36.54 1.86
CA GLY A 398 -10.96 -37.11 2.69
C GLY A 398 -11.66 -38.31 2.07
N ARG A 399 -12.82 -38.65 2.63
CA ARG A 399 -13.67 -39.73 2.13
C ARG A 399 -15.15 -39.40 2.25
N THR A 400 -15.98 -40.13 1.53
CA THR A 400 -17.44 -40.08 1.57
C THR A 400 -17.98 -41.48 1.69
N GLY A 401 -18.77 -41.78 2.74
CA GLY A 401 -19.44 -43.07 2.87
C GLY A 401 -18.49 -44.27 2.78
N GLY A 402 -17.29 -44.13 3.34
CA GLY A 402 -16.24 -45.15 3.30
C GLY A 402 -15.31 -45.12 2.09
N THR A 403 -15.62 -44.37 1.04
CA THR A 403 -14.81 -44.29 -0.19
C THR A 403 -13.90 -43.07 -0.19
N ILE A 404 -12.60 -43.24 -0.45
CA ILE A 404 -11.65 -42.13 -0.54
C ILE A 404 -12.01 -41.19 -1.69
N ASN A 405 -12.11 -39.90 -1.37
CA ASN A 405 -12.29 -38.85 -2.36
C ASN A 405 -10.95 -38.48 -2.96
N ARG A 406 -10.87 -38.54 -4.28
CA ARG A 406 -9.72 -38.07 -5.05
C ARG A 406 -9.87 -36.63 -5.54
N ASN A 407 -11.06 -36.05 -5.38
CA ASN A 407 -11.38 -34.71 -5.86
C ASN A 407 -11.08 -33.66 -4.78
N GLY A 408 -10.41 -32.58 -5.19
CA GLY A 408 -10.30 -31.34 -4.41
C GLY A 408 -11.41 -30.36 -4.78
N TYR A 409 -11.67 -29.39 -3.90
CA TYR A 409 -12.57 -28.28 -4.17
C TYR A 409 -11.84 -26.96 -3.98
N ALA A 410 -12.19 -25.97 -4.81
CA ALA A 410 -11.74 -24.59 -4.65
C ALA A 410 -12.97 -23.68 -4.49
N SER A 411 -12.82 -22.67 -3.65
CA SER A 411 -13.78 -21.60 -3.45
C SER A 411 -13.03 -20.33 -3.03
N TYR A 412 -13.76 -19.28 -2.72
CA TYR A 412 -13.21 -18.03 -2.24
C TYR A 412 -14.18 -17.32 -1.29
N ILE A 413 -13.65 -16.43 -0.46
CA ILE A 413 -14.45 -15.56 0.41
C ILE A 413 -14.95 -14.39 -0.41
N ASP A 414 -16.27 -14.29 -0.59
CA ASP A 414 -16.89 -13.16 -1.26
C ASP A 414 -16.75 -11.91 -0.36
N PRO A 415 -16.01 -10.88 -0.80
CA PRO A 415 -15.76 -9.67 -0.01
C PRO A 415 -17.03 -8.84 0.28
N THR A 416 -18.13 -9.05 -0.45
CA THR A 416 -19.38 -8.29 -0.28
C THR A 416 -20.12 -8.73 0.98
N ASN A 417 -20.23 -10.04 1.20
CA ASN A 417 -20.99 -10.64 2.31
C ASN A 417 -20.10 -11.38 3.31
N LEU A 418 -18.80 -11.51 3.02
CA LEU A 418 -17.84 -12.31 3.77
C LEU A 418 -18.28 -13.77 3.96
N GLY A 419 -19.10 -14.28 3.06
CA GLY A 419 -19.47 -15.69 2.94
C GLY A 419 -18.52 -16.42 1.99
N LEU A 420 -18.68 -17.74 1.88
CA LEU A 420 -18.18 -18.43 0.71
C LEU A 420 -18.95 -17.92 -0.52
N PHE A 421 -18.24 -17.80 -1.64
CA PHE A 421 -18.85 -17.55 -2.94
C PHE A 421 -20.06 -18.47 -3.17
N LYS A 422 -21.10 -17.92 -3.80
CA LYS A 422 -22.30 -18.66 -4.19
C LYS A 422 -22.80 -18.16 -5.56
N ASP A 423 -22.89 -19.08 -6.51
CA ASP A 423 -23.56 -18.86 -7.80
C ASP A 423 -24.56 -20.00 -8.04
N GLY A 424 -25.85 -19.64 -7.99
CA GLY A 424 -26.93 -20.61 -7.88
C GLY A 424 -26.81 -21.50 -6.64
N THR A 425 -26.64 -22.80 -6.85
CA THR A 425 -26.46 -23.81 -5.78
C THR A 425 -24.99 -24.15 -5.50
N LEU A 426 -24.05 -23.63 -6.29
CA LEU A 426 -22.64 -23.97 -6.20
C LEU A 426 -21.91 -22.99 -5.27
N ASN A 427 -21.34 -23.52 -4.17
CA ASN A 427 -20.42 -22.75 -3.31
C ASN A 427 -18.95 -23.11 -3.57
N PHE A 428 -18.74 -24.13 -4.39
CA PHE A 428 -17.43 -24.67 -4.71
C PHE A 428 -17.43 -25.06 -6.18
N TYR A 429 -16.31 -24.80 -6.82
CA TYR A 429 -16.02 -25.40 -8.11
C TYR A 429 -15.61 -26.84 -7.84
N GLN A 430 -16.53 -27.76 -8.17
CA GLN A 430 -16.21 -29.17 -8.35
C GLN A 430 -15.73 -29.29 -9.79
N ASP A 431 -14.48 -29.66 -9.99
CA ASP A 431 -14.06 -29.92 -11.35
C ASP A 431 -12.99 -30.99 -11.45
N ASP A 432 -13.06 -31.75 -12.55
CA ASP A 432 -12.12 -32.77 -12.99
C ASP A 432 -10.76 -32.18 -13.42
N PHE A 433 -10.55 -30.86 -13.22
CA PHE A 433 -9.34 -30.11 -13.59
C PHE A 433 -8.17 -30.32 -12.61
N GLY A 434 -8.39 -31.24 -11.68
CA GLY A 434 -7.38 -31.93 -10.88
C GLY A 434 -7.66 -33.42 -10.80
N ALA A 435 -8.33 -34.03 -11.79
CA ALA A 435 -8.31 -35.46 -12.01
C ALA A 435 -6.84 -35.83 -12.24
N LEU A 436 -6.18 -36.16 -11.14
CA LEU A 436 -4.84 -36.67 -11.17
C LEU A 436 -4.86 -37.87 -12.11
N PRO A 437 -3.83 -38.06 -12.95
CA PRO A 437 -3.62 -39.38 -13.55
C PRO A 437 -3.80 -40.41 -12.43
N SER A 438 -4.62 -41.44 -12.68
CA SER A 438 -5.06 -42.40 -11.66
C SER A 438 -3.92 -43.03 -10.84
N SER A 439 -2.68 -42.92 -11.32
CA SER A 439 -1.42 -43.35 -10.71
C SER A 439 -0.76 -42.38 -9.71
N ALA A 440 -1.20 -41.12 -9.58
CA ALA A 440 -0.51 -40.07 -8.78
C ALA A 440 -1.40 -39.26 -7.81
N ALA A 441 -2.55 -39.79 -7.39
CA ALA A 441 -3.57 -39.01 -6.68
C ALA A 441 -3.29 -38.77 -5.16
N PRO A 442 -3.20 -37.51 -4.65
CA PRO A 442 -3.21 -37.13 -3.23
C PRO A 442 -4.55 -37.35 -2.51
N GLY A 443 -5.53 -38.07 -3.09
CA GLY A 443 -6.76 -38.45 -2.40
C GLY A 443 -6.42 -39.31 -1.19
N ARG A 444 -6.34 -38.69 -0.01
CA ARG A 444 -5.97 -39.32 1.25
C ARG A 444 -6.99 -38.95 2.32
N ARG A 445 -7.33 -39.91 3.17
CA ARG A 445 -8.05 -39.68 4.43
C ARG A 445 -7.03 -39.40 5.54
N ASN A 446 -7.40 -38.48 6.43
CA ASN A 446 -6.66 -38.04 7.61
C ASN A 446 -5.18 -37.68 7.33
N PRO A 447 -4.86 -36.95 6.24
CA PRO A 447 -3.51 -36.42 6.05
C PRO A 447 -3.28 -35.18 6.94
N GLY A 448 -2.01 -34.85 7.17
CA GLY A 448 -1.62 -33.51 7.60
C GLY A 448 -1.69 -32.57 6.41
N VAL A 449 -2.44 -31.46 6.52
CA VAL A 449 -2.55 -30.46 5.46
C VAL A 449 -2.17 -29.11 6.02
N VAL A 450 -1.19 -28.46 5.39
CA VAL A 450 -0.64 -27.18 5.87
C VAL A 450 -0.25 -26.27 4.70
N LEU A 451 -0.17 -24.97 5.00
CA LEU A 451 0.31 -23.93 4.09
C LEU A 451 1.62 -23.34 4.60
N VAL A 452 2.62 -23.21 3.73
CA VAL A 452 3.88 -22.53 4.01
C VAL A 452 4.04 -21.33 3.06
N PRO A 453 4.05 -20.08 3.56
CA PRO A 453 4.33 -18.90 2.75
C PRO A 453 5.73 -18.95 2.11
N THR A 454 5.89 -18.39 0.92
CA THR A 454 7.21 -18.32 0.26
C THR A 454 7.91 -16.97 0.48
N SER A 455 9.14 -16.85 -0.01
CA SER A 455 9.87 -15.57 -0.09
C SER A 455 9.18 -14.54 -0.97
N ASN A 456 8.28 -14.96 -1.86
CA ASN A 456 7.41 -14.07 -2.63
C ASN A 456 6.00 -14.06 -2.00
N PRO A 457 5.49 -12.91 -1.54
CA PRO A 457 4.19 -12.83 -0.87
C PRO A 457 3.00 -13.18 -1.78
N ASN A 458 3.20 -13.30 -3.09
CA ASN A 458 2.17 -13.72 -4.05
C ASN A 458 2.01 -15.23 -4.10
N TYR A 459 2.95 -15.97 -3.52
CA TYR A 459 3.00 -17.42 -3.62
C TYR A 459 3.10 -18.09 -2.26
N ALA A 460 2.46 -19.25 -2.16
CA ALA A 460 2.56 -20.16 -1.02
C ALA A 460 2.67 -21.61 -1.51
N PHE A 461 3.23 -22.48 -0.69
CA PHE A 461 3.21 -23.92 -0.91
C PHE A 461 2.16 -24.56 0.00
N ALA A 462 1.24 -25.32 -0.59
CA ALA A 462 0.33 -26.20 0.14
C ALA A 462 0.93 -27.60 0.17
N TYR A 463 0.88 -28.26 1.33
CA TYR A 463 1.39 -29.62 1.52
C TYR A 463 0.29 -30.55 1.99
N LEU A 464 0.32 -31.78 1.47
CA LEU A 464 -0.45 -32.91 1.96
C LEU A 464 0.53 -34.01 2.39
N ILE A 465 0.45 -34.41 3.65
CA ILE A 465 1.49 -35.17 4.33
C ILE A 465 0.89 -36.44 4.92
N GLY A 466 1.35 -37.59 4.43
CA GLY A 466 0.86 -38.90 4.87
C GLY A 466 -0.61 -39.13 4.55
N GLY A 467 -1.35 -39.66 5.54
CA GLY A 467 -2.74 -40.10 5.37
C GLY A 467 -2.82 -41.52 4.79
N THR A 468 -4.04 -41.98 4.51
CA THR A 468 -4.31 -43.31 3.93
C THR A 468 -5.18 -43.24 2.68
N ASP A 469 -4.95 -44.13 1.73
CA ASP A 469 -5.85 -44.38 0.58
C ASP A 469 -6.96 -45.41 0.89
N GLY A 470 -7.17 -45.73 2.17
CA GLY A 470 -8.13 -46.74 2.61
C GLY A 470 -7.53 -48.14 2.73
N SER A 471 -6.27 -48.34 2.32
CA SER A 471 -5.56 -49.62 2.50
C SER A 471 -4.42 -49.52 3.51
N ALA A 472 -3.50 -48.57 3.32
CA ALA A 472 -2.33 -48.38 4.17
C ALA A 472 -2.05 -46.89 4.42
N PRO A 473 -1.45 -46.54 5.57
CA PRO A 473 -0.85 -45.23 5.77
C PRO A 473 0.31 -45.00 4.81
N SER A 474 0.58 -43.73 4.50
CA SER A 474 1.59 -43.33 3.53
C SER A 474 2.69 -42.47 4.16
N SER A 475 3.91 -42.58 3.63
CA SER A 475 5.00 -41.64 3.89
C SER A 475 5.10 -40.54 2.82
N GLN A 476 4.26 -40.60 1.79
CA GLN A 476 4.33 -39.64 0.69
C GLN A 476 3.96 -38.24 1.14
N VAL A 477 4.66 -37.27 0.54
CA VAL A 477 4.36 -35.85 0.66
C VAL A 477 4.06 -35.32 -0.73
N PHE A 478 2.93 -34.61 -0.82
CA PHE A 478 2.52 -33.90 -2.02
C PHE A 478 2.62 -32.40 -1.76
N ARG A 479 2.95 -31.65 -2.80
CA ARG A 479 2.98 -30.20 -2.77
C ARG A 479 2.21 -29.64 -3.95
N ALA A 480 1.47 -28.57 -3.69
CA ALA A 480 0.96 -27.67 -4.70
C ALA A 480 1.51 -26.25 -4.47
N THR A 481 1.66 -25.51 -5.57
CA THR A 481 1.98 -24.07 -5.52
C THR A 481 0.69 -23.28 -5.68
N ILE A 482 0.49 -22.29 -4.82
CA ILE A 482 -0.62 -21.33 -4.89
C ILE A 482 -0.04 -19.99 -5.32
N GLY A 483 -0.68 -19.32 -6.28
CA GLY A 483 -0.32 -17.97 -6.75
C GLY A 483 -0.65 -17.74 -8.23
N PRO A 484 -0.33 -16.56 -8.78
CA PRO A 484 -0.60 -16.23 -10.18
C PRO A 484 0.21 -17.11 -11.15
N SER A 485 -0.41 -17.53 -12.25
CA SER A 485 0.21 -18.29 -13.35
C SER A 485 -0.53 -17.99 -14.67
N ASP A 486 0.05 -18.43 -15.78
CA ASP A 486 -0.46 -18.47 -17.15
C ASP A 486 -1.54 -19.54 -17.42
N ASP A 487 -1.57 -20.62 -16.65
CA ASP A 487 -2.56 -21.72 -16.77
C ASP A 487 -3.96 -21.32 -16.26
N GLN A 488 -4.65 -20.42 -16.96
CA GLN A 488 -5.87 -19.78 -16.47
C GLN A 488 -7.02 -20.78 -16.28
N THR A 489 -7.46 -20.92 -15.03
CA THR A 489 -8.66 -21.65 -14.63
C THR A 489 -9.44 -20.72 -13.69
N PHE A 490 -10.49 -20.08 -14.22
CA PHE A 490 -11.52 -19.29 -13.54
C PHE A 490 -11.10 -18.10 -12.64
N TYR A 491 -11.66 -16.91 -12.86
CA TYR A 491 -11.50 -15.74 -11.98
C TYR A 491 -12.77 -15.46 -11.15
N PRO A 492 -12.66 -14.93 -9.91
CA PRO A 492 -13.81 -14.50 -9.11
C PRO A 492 -14.63 -13.43 -9.84
N THR A 493 -15.88 -13.22 -9.43
CA THR A 493 -16.71 -12.14 -10.00
C THR A 493 -16.19 -10.76 -9.64
N THR A 494 -15.65 -10.61 -8.42
CA THR A 494 -15.11 -9.35 -7.91
C THR A 494 -13.84 -9.58 -7.09
N GLY A 495 -12.92 -8.62 -7.09
CA GLY A 495 -11.73 -8.60 -6.24
C GLY A 495 -11.31 -7.18 -5.88
N TYR A 496 -10.57 -7.05 -4.77
CA TYR A 496 -10.23 -5.75 -4.18
C TYR A 496 -8.74 -5.64 -3.92
N TYR A 497 -8.21 -4.46 -4.21
CA TYR A 497 -6.86 -4.07 -3.88
C TYR A 497 -6.87 -2.76 -3.11
N TYR A 498 -6.11 -2.71 -2.04
CA TYR A 498 -5.84 -1.51 -1.28
C TYR A 498 -4.34 -1.24 -1.38
N SER A 499 -3.98 -0.10 -1.97
CA SER A 499 -2.58 0.31 -2.01
C SER A 499 -2.02 0.49 -0.60
N LYS A 500 -0.69 0.44 -0.47
CA LYS A 500 -0.06 0.98 0.74
C LYS A 500 -0.44 2.46 0.89
N PRO A 501 -0.59 2.99 2.11
CA PRO A 501 -0.67 4.43 2.27
C PRO A 501 0.60 5.12 1.80
N PHE A 502 0.45 6.25 1.13
CA PHE A 502 1.54 7.09 0.66
C PHE A 502 1.59 8.38 1.46
N SER A 503 2.78 8.76 1.91
CA SER A 503 3.04 10.09 2.47
C SER A 503 3.18 11.09 1.33
N MET A 504 2.51 12.25 1.41
CA MET A 504 2.73 13.34 0.44
C MET A 504 4.18 13.85 0.53
N LEU A 505 4.82 13.77 1.69
CA LEU A 505 6.24 14.10 1.81
C LEU A 505 7.09 13.15 0.95
N ASP A 506 6.76 11.87 0.90
CA ASP A 506 7.52 10.90 0.11
C ASP A 506 7.21 11.02 -1.39
N LEU A 507 5.96 11.33 -1.74
CA LEU A 507 5.51 11.42 -3.13
C LEU A 507 5.92 12.73 -3.81
N VAL A 508 5.81 13.86 -3.10
CA VAL A 508 5.96 15.20 -3.67
C VAL A 508 6.91 16.11 -2.92
N ASN A 509 7.59 15.60 -1.88
CA ASN A 509 8.48 16.37 -1.00
C ASN A 509 7.79 17.56 -0.31
N GLU A 510 6.49 17.44 -0.06
CA GLU A 510 5.66 18.49 0.54
C GLU A 510 4.69 17.92 1.57
N GLN A 511 4.35 18.71 2.58
CA GLN A 511 3.55 18.22 3.71
C GLN A 511 2.09 17.94 3.34
N GLN A 512 1.54 18.68 2.38
CA GLN A 512 0.14 18.60 1.97
C GLN A 512 -0.02 18.82 0.47
N ALA A 513 -0.94 18.08 -0.13
CA ALA A 513 -1.34 18.31 -1.51
C ALA A 513 -2.82 17.95 -1.72
N THR A 514 -3.42 18.52 -2.77
CA THR A 514 -4.77 18.24 -3.25
C THR A 514 -4.70 17.51 -4.57
N VAL A 515 -5.47 16.44 -4.76
CA VAL A 515 -5.54 15.74 -6.05
C VAL A 515 -6.29 16.61 -7.06
N ARG A 516 -5.65 16.91 -8.20
CA ARG A 516 -6.24 17.60 -9.35
C ARG A 516 -6.76 16.61 -10.37
N LYS A 517 -5.99 15.56 -10.67
CA LYS A 517 -6.32 14.60 -11.71
C LYS A 517 -5.77 13.22 -11.37
N MET A 518 -6.50 12.17 -11.74
CA MET A 518 -6.09 10.78 -11.63
C MET A 518 -6.00 10.18 -13.03
N THR A 519 -4.93 9.44 -13.32
CA THR A 519 -4.70 8.77 -14.61
C THR A 519 -4.38 7.30 -14.38
N TRP A 520 -5.04 6.38 -15.10
CA TRP A 520 -4.79 4.95 -14.97
C TRP A 520 -4.88 4.20 -16.28
N LEU A 521 -4.03 3.17 -16.42
CA LEU A 521 -3.99 2.32 -17.60
C LEU A 521 -4.65 0.98 -17.31
N THR A 522 -5.56 0.57 -18.18
CA THR A 522 -6.30 -0.67 -18.02
C THR A 522 -6.20 -1.52 -19.28
N ASN A 523 -6.15 -2.84 -19.11
CA ASN A 523 -6.45 -3.78 -20.18
C ASN A 523 -7.81 -4.41 -19.90
N ILE A 524 -8.83 -3.99 -20.65
CA ILE A 524 -10.20 -4.48 -20.53
C ILE A 524 -10.71 -4.81 -21.92
N ASP A 525 -10.96 -6.09 -22.16
CA ASP A 525 -11.52 -6.59 -23.41
C ASP A 525 -13.01 -6.20 -23.53
N ALA A 526 -13.33 -5.48 -24.62
CA ALA A 526 -14.68 -5.07 -24.96
C ALA A 526 -15.64 -6.25 -25.16
N ALA A 527 -15.15 -7.40 -25.64
CA ALA A 527 -15.97 -8.59 -25.83
C ALA A 527 -16.40 -9.23 -24.50
N ASN A 528 -15.58 -9.08 -23.45
CA ASN A 528 -15.82 -9.69 -22.14
C ASN A 528 -16.60 -8.76 -21.21
N GLY A 529 -16.47 -7.44 -21.32
CA GLY A 529 -17.31 -6.50 -20.56
C GLY A 529 -16.95 -6.32 -19.08
N GLY A 530 -15.71 -6.60 -18.67
CA GLY A 530 -15.25 -6.34 -17.29
C GLY A 530 -15.11 -4.84 -16.96
N ASP A 531 -14.79 -4.52 -15.71
CA ASP A 531 -14.56 -3.13 -15.28
C ASP A 531 -13.56 -3.03 -14.13
N ILE A 532 -12.99 -1.83 -13.95
CA ILE A 532 -12.14 -1.46 -12.83
C ILE A 532 -12.65 -0.14 -12.26
N ARG A 533 -13.10 -0.17 -11.01
CA ARG A 533 -13.48 1.02 -10.24
C ARG A 533 -12.31 1.43 -9.36
N LEU A 534 -11.93 2.69 -9.43
CA LEU A 534 -10.92 3.28 -8.56
C LEU A 534 -11.59 4.25 -7.59
N GLU A 535 -11.12 4.22 -6.35
CA GLU A 535 -11.49 5.18 -5.33
C GLU A 535 -10.22 5.64 -4.62
N TYR A 536 -10.18 6.89 -4.20
CA TYR A 536 -9.04 7.44 -3.48
C TYR A 536 -9.48 8.24 -2.27
N ARG A 537 -8.55 8.47 -1.35
CA ARG A 537 -8.73 9.39 -0.24
C ARG A 537 -7.48 10.20 0.00
N VAL A 538 -7.69 11.40 0.51
CA VAL A 538 -6.66 12.29 1.02
C VAL A 538 -7.04 12.64 2.45
N TYR A 539 -6.11 12.48 3.39
CA TYR A 539 -6.38 12.66 4.81
C TYR A 539 -5.13 13.10 5.58
N SER A 540 -5.33 13.65 6.77
CA SER A 540 -4.27 14.15 7.66
C SER A 540 -4.49 13.61 9.07
N PRO A 541 -3.97 12.41 9.38
CA PRO A 541 -4.21 11.77 10.66
C PRO A 541 -3.53 12.54 11.79
N SER A 542 -4.18 12.59 12.95
CA SER A 542 -3.68 13.33 14.12
C SER A 542 -2.32 12.83 14.63
N SER A 543 -1.99 11.56 14.38
CA SER A 543 -0.70 10.93 14.70
C SER A 543 0.45 11.36 13.79
N GLY A 544 0.14 11.96 12.63
CA GLY A 544 1.10 12.21 11.55
C GLY A 544 1.52 10.95 10.78
N ASN A 545 1.02 9.76 11.14
CA ASN A 545 1.37 8.50 10.51
C ASN A 545 0.30 8.08 9.49
N CYS A 546 0.71 7.87 8.23
CA CYS A 546 -0.20 7.45 7.17
C CYS A 546 -0.74 6.01 7.32
N ASN A 547 -0.41 5.28 8.38
CA ASN A 547 -1.02 3.97 8.65
C ASN A 547 -2.43 4.06 9.23
N ASP A 548 -2.88 5.24 9.67
CA ASP A 548 -4.22 5.43 10.24
C ASP A 548 -5.29 5.52 9.15
N THR A 549 -6.36 4.74 9.27
CA THR A 549 -7.41 4.66 8.23
C THR A 549 -8.57 5.62 8.51
N GLU A 550 -8.32 6.92 8.45
CA GLU A 550 -9.36 7.94 8.63
C GLU A 550 -9.90 8.47 7.28
N GLY A 551 -11.15 8.92 7.26
CA GLY A 551 -11.76 9.60 6.10
C GLY A 551 -12.50 8.69 5.11
N GLY A 552 -13.43 9.31 4.38
CA GLY A 552 -14.24 8.65 3.34
C GLY A 552 -13.51 8.53 2.00
N TRP A 553 -13.95 7.57 1.18
CA TRP A 553 -13.44 7.35 -0.17
C TRP A 553 -14.15 8.25 -1.19
N SER A 554 -13.38 8.76 -2.14
CA SER A 554 -13.86 9.53 -3.29
C SER A 554 -13.71 8.72 -4.56
N GLU A 555 -14.76 8.70 -5.36
CA GLU A 555 -14.80 7.92 -6.59
C GLU A 555 -13.97 8.54 -7.71
N VAL A 556 -13.34 7.67 -8.50
CA VAL A 556 -12.64 8.01 -9.73
C VAL A 556 -13.34 7.28 -10.87
N ARG A 557 -13.81 8.04 -11.87
CA ARG A 557 -14.52 7.52 -13.03
C ARG A 557 -14.05 8.25 -14.28
N ASP A 558 -13.71 7.54 -15.34
CA ASP A 558 -13.44 8.20 -16.61
C ASP A 558 -14.78 8.69 -17.23
N PRO A 559 -14.90 9.97 -17.60
CA PRO A 559 -16.16 10.52 -18.11
C PRO A 559 -16.62 9.84 -19.41
N ASP A 560 -15.68 9.28 -20.17
CA ASP A 560 -15.89 8.62 -21.45
C ASP A 560 -15.95 7.08 -21.33
N ALA A 561 -16.00 6.51 -20.12
CA ALA A 561 -16.12 5.06 -19.90
C ALA A 561 -17.44 4.45 -20.42
N GLY A 562 -18.44 5.28 -20.68
CA GLY A 562 -19.81 4.86 -21.01
C GLY A 562 -20.70 4.67 -19.77
N SER A 563 -22.00 4.52 -20.00
CA SER A 563 -22.99 4.42 -18.92
C SER A 563 -22.76 3.18 -18.06
N GLY A 564 -22.78 3.35 -16.73
CA GLY A 564 -22.63 2.25 -15.76
C GLY A 564 -21.21 1.70 -15.60
N ARG A 565 -20.21 2.37 -16.15
CA ARG A 565 -18.80 1.93 -16.10
C ARG A 565 -17.88 2.99 -15.52
N PHE A 566 -16.74 2.54 -15.00
CA PHE A 566 -15.70 3.38 -14.40
C PHE A 566 -14.47 3.51 -15.29
N SER A 567 -14.11 2.46 -16.02
CA SER A 567 -12.97 2.41 -16.93
C SER A 567 -13.36 2.09 -18.37
N LYS A 568 -12.61 2.62 -19.33
CA LYS A 568 -12.76 2.38 -20.77
C LYS A 568 -12.29 0.98 -21.17
N PHE A 569 -12.89 0.48 -22.25
CA PHE A 569 -12.34 -0.69 -22.96
C PHE A 569 -11.11 -0.31 -23.76
N ASN A 570 -10.30 -1.32 -24.11
CA ASN A 570 -9.22 -1.15 -25.06
C ASN A 570 -9.79 -0.67 -26.41
N PRO A 571 -9.23 0.40 -27.00
CA PRO A 571 -9.52 0.76 -28.38
C PRO A 571 -9.21 -0.39 -29.35
N SER A 572 -9.89 -0.44 -30.49
CA SER A 572 -9.66 -1.48 -31.50
C SER A 572 -8.19 -1.55 -31.90
N GLY A 573 -7.57 -2.73 -31.73
CA GLY A 573 -6.15 -2.96 -32.06
C GLY A 573 -5.15 -2.44 -31.01
N ALA A 574 -5.60 -1.85 -29.91
CA ALA A 574 -4.75 -1.38 -28.82
C ALA A 574 -4.60 -2.42 -27.70
N ALA A 575 -3.43 -2.46 -27.07
CA ALA A 575 -3.14 -3.37 -25.95
C ALA A 575 -3.72 -2.90 -24.60
N TYR A 576 -4.11 -1.62 -24.49
CA TYR A 576 -4.61 -1.00 -23.27
C TYR A 576 -5.47 0.25 -23.58
N ALA A 577 -6.21 0.71 -22.59
CA ALA A 577 -6.93 1.98 -22.56
C ALA A 577 -6.29 2.94 -21.55
N ILE A 578 -6.25 4.23 -21.89
CA ILE A 578 -5.82 5.30 -20.98
C ILE A 578 -7.06 5.97 -20.40
N ASN A 579 -7.18 5.99 -19.09
CA ASN A 579 -8.30 6.58 -18.38
C ASN A 579 -7.87 7.80 -17.59
N THR A 580 -8.75 8.80 -17.48
CA THR A 580 -8.47 10.04 -16.74
C THR A 580 -9.72 10.59 -16.07
N GLN A 581 -9.54 11.18 -14.89
CA GLN A 581 -10.55 12.00 -14.22
C GLN A 581 -9.89 13.27 -13.71
N GLU A 582 -10.33 14.44 -14.20
CA GLU A 582 -9.90 15.75 -13.71
C GLU A 582 -10.98 16.35 -12.79
N TYR A 583 -10.56 16.93 -11.68
CA TYR A 583 -11.43 17.50 -10.67
C TYR A 583 -11.46 19.03 -10.76
N GLY A 584 -12.66 19.58 -10.99
CA GLY A 584 -12.91 21.01 -10.88
C GLY A 584 -12.74 21.50 -9.44
N GLU A 585 -12.60 22.81 -9.24
CA GLU A 585 -12.30 23.41 -7.93
C GLU A 585 -13.28 22.97 -6.82
N GLY A 586 -14.58 22.94 -7.11
CA GLY A 586 -15.61 22.50 -6.16
C GLY A 586 -15.69 20.99 -5.92
N GLN A 587 -14.95 20.17 -6.66
CA GLN A 587 -14.93 18.70 -6.53
C GLN A 587 -13.64 18.19 -5.85
N ARG A 588 -12.65 19.06 -5.65
CA ARG A 588 -11.36 18.69 -5.08
C ARG A 588 -11.49 18.45 -3.58
N LEU A 589 -10.87 17.37 -3.11
CA LEU A 589 -10.72 17.15 -1.68
C LEU A 589 -9.78 18.20 -1.06
N PRO A 590 -10.00 18.57 0.22
CA PRO A 590 -9.07 19.42 0.94
C PRO A 590 -7.63 18.85 0.91
N PRO A 591 -6.60 19.71 1.00
CA PRO A 591 -5.22 19.25 1.10
C PRO A 591 -5.04 18.30 2.29
N GLY A 592 -4.29 17.22 2.10
CA GLY A 592 -3.95 16.31 3.17
C GLY A 592 -2.54 15.75 3.07
N ASN A 593 -2.08 15.15 4.16
CA ASN A 593 -0.69 14.70 4.31
C ASN A 593 -0.47 13.27 3.79
N CYS A 594 -1.54 12.50 3.67
CA CYS A 594 -1.52 11.11 3.26
C CYS A 594 -2.48 10.88 2.08
N PHE A 595 -2.06 10.02 1.18
CA PHE A 595 -2.84 9.56 0.03
C PHE A 595 -2.99 8.04 0.10
N GLN A 596 -4.15 7.53 -0.29
CA GLN A 596 -4.32 6.11 -0.54
C GLN A 596 -5.38 5.91 -1.60
N TYR A 597 -5.22 4.88 -2.42
CA TYR A 597 -6.24 4.43 -3.35
C TYR A 597 -6.63 2.97 -3.12
N ARG A 598 -7.83 2.61 -3.56
CA ARG A 598 -8.27 1.24 -3.70
C ARG A 598 -8.85 1.00 -5.09
N ALA A 599 -8.76 -0.25 -5.53
CA ALA A 599 -9.27 -0.71 -6.81
C ALA A 599 -10.23 -1.87 -6.58
N THR A 600 -11.40 -1.81 -7.21
CA THR A 600 -12.36 -2.92 -7.30
C THR A 600 -12.38 -3.42 -8.74
N PHE A 601 -12.10 -4.69 -8.92
CA PHE A 601 -12.09 -5.37 -10.21
C PHE A 601 -13.39 -6.14 -10.35
N THR A 602 -14.12 -5.93 -11.45
CA THR A 602 -15.34 -6.68 -11.76
C THR A 602 -15.11 -7.48 -13.04
N ARG A 603 -15.29 -8.80 -12.93
CA ARG A 603 -15.17 -9.70 -14.07
C ARG A 603 -16.28 -9.46 -15.07
N GLY A 604 -15.95 -9.61 -16.34
CA GLY A 604 -16.91 -9.66 -17.43
C GLY A 604 -17.69 -10.98 -17.51
N THR A 605 -18.28 -11.22 -18.67
CA THR A 605 -19.04 -12.43 -19.03
C THR A 605 -18.14 -13.67 -19.14
N ALA A 606 -16.90 -13.51 -19.58
CA ALA A 606 -15.94 -14.61 -19.68
C ALA A 606 -15.34 -14.96 -18.31
N GLN A 607 -15.55 -16.21 -17.89
CA GLN A 607 -15.08 -16.71 -16.59
C GLN A 607 -13.55 -16.82 -16.48
N ASN A 608 -12.86 -16.95 -17.62
CA ASN A 608 -11.41 -17.07 -17.73
C ASN A 608 -10.74 -15.75 -18.11
N ALA A 609 -11.42 -14.61 -18.03
CA ALA A 609 -10.81 -13.30 -18.29
C ALA A 609 -10.86 -12.43 -17.03
N SER A 610 -9.78 -11.69 -16.78
CA SER A 610 -9.74 -10.65 -15.74
C SER A 610 -9.47 -9.31 -16.41
N PRO A 611 -10.14 -8.21 -16.01
CA PRO A 611 -9.61 -6.89 -16.28
C PRO A 611 -8.28 -6.71 -15.54
N VAL A 612 -7.38 -5.90 -16.11
CA VAL A 612 -6.03 -5.70 -15.55
C VAL A 612 -5.77 -4.20 -15.39
N LEU A 613 -5.36 -3.78 -14.19
CA LEU A 613 -4.81 -2.46 -13.91
C LEU A 613 -3.30 -2.53 -14.14
N LEU A 614 -2.83 -1.78 -15.11
CA LEU A 614 -1.44 -1.82 -15.54
C LEU A 614 -0.58 -0.80 -14.79
N ARG A 615 -1.10 0.43 -14.63
CA ARG A 615 -0.40 1.55 -13.97
C ARG A 615 -1.40 2.55 -13.38
N LEU A 616 -0.99 3.24 -12.31
CA LEU A 616 -1.73 4.37 -11.73
C LEU A 616 -0.79 5.57 -11.49
N GLY A 617 -1.28 6.76 -11.80
CA GLY A 617 -0.64 8.02 -11.46
C GLY A 617 -1.65 9.12 -11.13
N MET A 618 -1.15 10.25 -10.63
CA MET A 618 -1.96 11.41 -10.29
C MET A 618 -1.23 12.73 -10.57
N GLU A 619 -1.99 13.79 -10.76
CA GLU A 619 -1.55 15.17 -10.69
C GLU A 619 -2.08 15.79 -9.40
N VAL A 620 -1.21 16.43 -8.64
CA VAL A 620 -1.58 17.12 -7.39
C VAL A 620 -1.27 18.61 -7.46
N ILE A 621 -2.05 19.39 -6.73
CA ILE A 621 -1.82 20.80 -6.45
C ILE A 621 -1.21 20.89 -5.05
N ILE A 622 0.01 21.41 -4.97
CA ILE A 622 0.69 21.74 -3.73
C ILE A 622 0.36 23.21 -3.44
N PRO A 623 -0.15 23.52 -2.24
CA PRO A 623 -0.20 24.90 -1.77
C PRO A 623 1.25 25.41 -1.52
N GLY A 624 1.92 26.02 -2.52
CA GLY A 624 3.02 26.96 -2.25
C GLY A 624 3.81 27.83 -3.30
N ASN A 625 3.57 27.95 -4.63
CA ASN A 625 4.39 28.76 -5.58
C ASN A 625 3.76 29.94 -6.36
N PRO A 626 4.47 31.10 -6.50
CA PRO A 626 3.99 32.34 -7.15
C PRO A 626 3.61 32.21 -8.63
N ASP A 627 2.54 32.90 -9.04
CA ASP A 627 2.17 33.18 -10.44
C ASP A 627 2.65 34.60 -10.77
N LEU A 628 3.75 34.71 -11.52
CA LEU A 628 4.46 35.95 -11.79
C LEU A 628 3.83 36.72 -12.97
N ASN A 629 3.61 38.03 -12.84
CA ASN A 629 3.10 38.87 -13.90
C ASN A 629 3.81 40.24 -13.91
N TRP A 630 4.10 40.75 -15.10
CA TRP A 630 4.58 42.11 -15.31
C TRP A 630 3.39 43.09 -15.42
N PRO A 631 3.18 44.00 -14.45
CA PRO A 631 2.11 45.00 -14.59
C PRO A 631 2.38 45.94 -15.79
N ASN A 632 1.35 46.61 -16.30
CA ASN A 632 1.50 47.53 -17.45
C ASN A 632 2.55 48.64 -17.23
N ASN A 633 2.83 48.98 -15.98
CA ASN A 633 3.88 49.90 -15.55
C ASN A 633 5.06 49.16 -14.89
N ALA A 634 5.41 47.97 -15.38
CA ALA A 634 6.49 47.16 -14.82
C ALA A 634 7.82 47.91 -14.88
N VAL A 635 8.10 48.64 -15.96
CA VAL A 635 9.31 49.47 -16.06
C VAL A 635 8.91 50.94 -15.96
N THR A 636 9.48 51.65 -14.99
CA THR A 636 9.24 53.09 -14.82
C THR A 636 10.55 53.85 -14.68
N THR A 637 10.67 55.00 -15.32
CA THR A 637 11.80 55.91 -15.15
C THR A 637 11.48 57.00 -14.13
N THR A 638 12.47 57.37 -13.33
CA THR A 638 12.41 58.51 -12.42
C THR A 638 13.25 59.65 -13.00
N GLN A 639 12.97 60.89 -12.63
CA GLN A 639 13.66 62.07 -13.17
C GLN A 639 14.40 62.86 -12.08
N ASN A 640 15.48 63.52 -12.49
CA ASN A 640 16.15 64.59 -11.75
C ASN A 640 15.41 65.92 -11.94
N ALA A 641 15.80 66.95 -11.16
CA ALA A 641 15.21 68.28 -11.27
C ALA A 641 15.46 68.97 -12.62
N ASP A 642 16.49 68.54 -13.37
CA ASP A 642 16.83 68.99 -14.72
C ASP A 642 16.16 68.15 -15.84
N ASN A 643 15.15 67.32 -15.47
CA ASN A 643 14.42 66.41 -16.34
C ASN A 643 15.25 65.29 -16.98
N THR A 644 16.52 65.10 -16.58
CA THR A 644 17.24 63.89 -17.01
C THR A 644 16.77 62.68 -16.22
N THR A 645 16.91 61.47 -16.79
CA THR A 645 16.51 60.24 -16.10
C THR A 645 17.43 60.00 -14.91
N ARG A 646 16.86 60.02 -13.70
CA ARG A 646 17.55 59.69 -12.46
C ARG A 646 17.82 58.19 -12.38
N GLY A 647 16.79 57.35 -12.55
CA GLY A 647 16.89 55.91 -12.41
C GLY A 647 15.79 55.14 -13.15
N VAL A 648 15.88 53.82 -13.13
CA VAL A 648 14.92 52.89 -13.76
C VAL A 648 14.51 51.85 -12.72
N GLU A 649 13.22 51.75 -12.42
CA GLU A 649 12.63 50.76 -11.52
C GLU A 649 11.95 49.65 -12.31
N VAL A 650 11.98 48.43 -11.78
CA VAL A 650 11.26 47.27 -12.32
C VAL A 650 10.30 46.72 -11.27
N ARG A 651 9.05 46.41 -11.65
CA ARG A 651 8.02 45.86 -10.77
C ARG A 651 7.57 44.51 -11.28
N LEU A 652 7.60 43.51 -10.40
CA LEU A 652 7.12 42.16 -10.66
C LEU A 652 6.00 41.86 -9.67
N ARG A 653 4.87 41.31 -10.13
CA ARG A 653 3.72 41.02 -9.27
C ARG A 653 3.44 39.53 -9.21
N ASN A 654 3.13 39.00 -8.03
CA ASN A 654 2.52 37.68 -7.90
C ASN A 654 0.99 37.82 -7.88
N GLN A 655 0.28 37.39 -8.93
CA GLN A 655 -1.18 37.53 -9.03
C GLN A 655 -1.96 36.28 -8.60
N ASN A 656 -1.30 35.12 -8.48
CA ASN A 656 -1.91 33.84 -8.10
C ASN A 656 -3.17 33.49 -8.92
N GLN A 657 -3.13 33.74 -10.24
CA GLN A 657 -4.16 33.37 -11.19
C GLN A 657 -4.09 31.87 -11.48
N ILE A 658 -5.24 31.20 -11.34
CA ILE A 658 -5.38 29.75 -11.56
C ILE A 658 -5.53 29.44 -13.06
N ASN A 659 -5.87 30.44 -13.88
CA ASN A 659 -6.17 30.22 -15.29
C ASN A 659 -6.05 31.50 -16.15
N PRO A 660 -5.10 31.57 -17.12
CA PRO A 660 -3.96 30.66 -17.28
C PRO A 660 -2.93 30.91 -16.16
N PRO A 661 -2.39 29.88 -15.50
CA PRO A 661 -1.26 30.08 -14.59
C PRO A 661 -0.02 30.46 -15.40
N THR A 662 0.71 31.50 -14.99
CA THR A 662 2.13 31.59 -15.35
C THR A 662 2.90 30.58 -14.50
N GLN A 663 3.83 29.87 -15.14
CA GLN A 663 4.45 28.66 -14.60
C GLN A 663 5.24 28.86 -13.29
N PRO A 664 5.46 27.77 -12.50
CA PRO A 664 6.14 27.86 -11.20
C PRO A 664 7.63 28.22 -11.31
N ALA A 665 8.03 29.25 -10.57
CA ALA A 665 9.40 29.80 -10.54
C ALA A 665 10.43 28.92 -9.77
N ASN A 666 10.38 27.58 -9.87
CA ASN A 666 11.16 26.68 -8.99
C ASN A 666 11.80 25.44 -9.65
N VAL A 667 11.78 25.27 -10.97
CA VAL A 667 12.34 24.04 -11.58
C VAL A 667 13.89 24.08 -11.60
N CYS A 668 14.52 23.79 -10.47
CA CYS A 668 15.94 23.42 -10.40
C CYS A 668 16.04 21.88 -10.26
N HIS A 669 16.73 21.23 -11.18
CA HIS A 669 16.99 19.78 -11.12
C HIS A 669 18.13 19.50 -10.12
N ALA A 670 17.91 18.59 -9.16
CA ALA A 670 18.87 18.29 -8.08
C ALA A 670 20.24 17.76 -8.56
N SER A 671 20.36 17.36 -9.83
CA SER A 671 21.62 16.86 -10.40
C SER A 671 22.44 17.89 -11.18
N GLN A 672 22.00 19.15 -11.27
CA GLN A 672 22.75 20.18 -12.01
C GLN A 672 23.76 20.91 -11.10
N PRO A 673 25.06 20.91 -11.45
CA PRO A 673 26.07 21.67 -10.71
C PRO A 673 25.83 23.18 -10.83
N GLY A 674 25.58 23.86 -9.71
CA GLY A 674 25.39 25.32 -9.66
C GLY A 674 23.95 25.79 -9.42
N CYS A 675 22.95 24.91 -9.43
CA CYS A 675 21.59 25.26 -9.01
C CYS A 675 21.56 25.51 -7.49
N ASN A 676 21.06 26.68 -7.07
CA ASN A 676 20.81 26.96 -5.65
C ASN A 676 19.45 26.33 -5.24
N PRO A 677 19.40 25.32 -4.36
CA PRO A 677 18.16 24.71 -3.90
C PRO A 677 17.26 25.66 -3.06
N GLU A 678 17.74 26.85 -2.73
CA GLU A 678 17.05 27.83 -1.91
C GLU A 678 16.11 28.71 -2.74
N GLY A 679 15.00 28.14 -3.23
CA GLY A 679 13.81 28.85 -3.73
C GLY A 679 14.07 30.26 -4.26
N THR A 680 14.85 30.43 -5.32
CA THR A 680 15.07 31.71 -6.01
C THR A 680 14.74 31.55 -7.49
N PHE A 681 14.41 32.65 -8.16
CA PHE A 681 14.21 32.72 -9.60
C PHE A 681 15.00 33.90 -10.17
N TYR A 682 15.16 33.97 -11.49
CA TYR A 682 15.96 35.02 -12.14
C TYR A 682 15.07 35.96 -12.94
N VAL A 683 15.50 37.22 -13.00
CA VAL A 683 14.94 38.24 -13.89
C VAL A 683 16.03 38.67 -14.85
N ASP A 684 15.86 38.36 -16.12
CA ASP A 684 16.69 38.83 -17.23
C ASP A 684 16.09 40.08 -17.84
N VAL A 685 16.96 41.03 -18.21
CA VAL A 685 16.59 42.25 -18.89
C VAL A 685 17.44 42.45 -20.14
N PHE A 686 16.76 42.70 -21.26
CA PHE A 686 17.37 43.04 -22.54
C PHE A 686 17.00 44.46 -22.92
N ILE A 687 18.00 45.30 -23.18
CA ILE A 687 17.81 46.74 -23.40
C ILE A 687 18.30 47.09 -24.80
N PHE A 688 17.37 47.43 -25.67
CA PHE A 688 17.63 47.82 -27.04
C PHE A 688 17.56 49.36 -27.17
N PRO A 689 18.52 49.99 -27.86
CA PRO A 689 18.62 51.43 -27.94
C PRO A 689 17.55 52.05 -28.86
N PRO A 690 17.37 53.38 -28.81
CA PRO A 690 16.38 54.06 -29.59
C PRO A 690 16.51 53.78 -31.08
N GLY A 691 15.39 53.44 -31.73
CA GLY A 691 15.33 53.12 -33.15
C GLY A 691 15.66 51.66 -33.50
N VAL A 692 15.99 50.81 -32.51
CA VAL A 692 16.15 49.36 -32.71
C VAL A 692 14.85 48.63 -32.38
N THR A 693 14.30 47.91 -33.37
CA THR A 693 13.13 47.05 -33.17
C THR A 693 13.58 45.61 -32.97
N PRO A 694 13.28 44.96 -31.82
CA PRO A 694 13.57 43.54 -31.64
C PRO A 694 12.73 42.68 -32.60
N ILE A 695 13.29 41.57 -33.08
CA ILE A 695 12.59 40.60 -33.95
C ILE A 695 11.71 39.71 -33.05
N MET A 696 10.42 39.56 -33.40
CA MET A 696 9.50 38.61 -32.74
C MET A 696 9.41 37.30 -33.54
N PRO A 697 9.15 36.13 -32.92
CA PRO A 697 8.92 35.88 -31.49
C PRO A 697 10.19 35.47 -30.73
N THR A 698 11.26 35.14 -31.43
CA THR A 698 12.49 34.65 -30.81
C THR A 698 13.27 35.78 -30.16
N LEU A 699 13.35 35.75 -28.83
CA LEU A 699 14.45 36.35 -28.06
C LEU A 699 15.75 36.18 -28.88
N PRO A 700 16.53 37.25 -29.16
CA PRO A 700 17.65 37.16 -30.10
C PRO A 700 18.79 36.39 -29.44
N LEU A 701 18.73 35.07 -29.50
CA LEU A 701 19.75 34.18 -28.92
C LEU A 701 20.73 33.65 -29.98
N PHE A 702 20.45 33.78 -31.29
CA PHE A 702 21.37 33.33 -32.36
C PHE A 702 21.50 34.26 -33.56
N ALA A 703 22.73 34.31 -34.10
CA ALA A 703 22.97 34.54 -35.51
C ALA A 703 22.47 33.33 -36.33
N PRO A 704 21.99 33.53 -37.57
CA PRO A 704 21.78 32.41 -38.49
C PRO A 704 23.12 31.66 -38.66
N GLY A 705 23.26 30.47 -38.06
CA GLY A 705 24.48 29.65 -38.15
C GLY A 705 25.11 29.14 -36.85
N GLY A 706 24.49 29.31 -35.66
CA GLY A 706 24.86 28.55 -34.45
C GLY A 706 26.21 28.87 -33.81
N ASN A 707 26.90 29.94 -34.22
CA ASN A 707 28.11 30.41 -33.54
C ASN A 707 27.78 31.46 -32.47
N SER A 708 28.45 31.33 -31.32
CA SER A 708 28.55 32.25 -30.18
C SER A 708 28.11 33.71 -30.42
N LEU A 709 27.40 34.30 -29.44
CA LEU A 709 27.05 35.72 -29.26
C LEU A 709 28.26 36.70 -29.31
N SER A 710 29.45 36.22 -29.67
CA SER A 710 30.62 37.02 -30.04
C SER A 710 30.53 37.63 -31.45
N ASN A 711 29.42 37.49 -32.19
CA ASN A 711 29.25 38.19 -33.46
C ASN A 711 28.89 39.67 -33.23
N PRO A 712 29.80 40.63 -33.50
CA PRO A 712 29.56 42.06 -33.25
C PRO A 712 28.50 42.69 -34.17
N ALA A 713 27.97 41.93 -35.13
CA ALA A 713 27.06 42.41 -36.17
C ALA A 713 25.56 42.28 -35.83
N LEU A 714 25.18 41.65 -34.71
CA LEU A 714 23.77 41.47 -34.33
C LEU A 714 23.38 42.35 -33.14
N ALA A 715 23.08 43.61 -33.48
CA ALA A 715 22.42 44.66 -32.70
C ALA A 715 23.11 45.13 -31.38
N PRO A 716 23.23 46.45 -31.15
CA PRO A 716 23.81 47.01 -29.93
C PRO A 716 22.81 46.95 -28.77
N TYR A 717 22.59 45.79 -28.15
CA TYR A 717 21.75 45.68 -26.94
C TYR A 717 22.57 45.33 -25.70
N HIS A 718 22.08 45.69 -24.52
CA HIS A 718 22.64 45.24 -23.23
C HIS A 718 21.82 44.09 -22.66
N ARG A 719 22.48 43.14 -21.99
CA ARG A 719 21.84 42.10 -21.18
C ARG A 719 22.32 42.21 -19.74
N ALA A 720 21.38 42.27 -18.82
CA ALA A 720 21.65 42.15 -17.39
C ALA A 720 20.70 41.13 -16.76
N CYS A 721 21.06 40.61 -15.60
CA CYS A 721 20.20 39.69 -14.87
C CYS A 721 20.24 39.96 -13.36
N LEU A 722 19.25 39.45 -12.65
CA LEU A 722 19.13 39.58 -11.21
C LEU A 722 18.49 38.34 -10.59
N GLN A 723 19.09 37.79 -9.53
CA GLN A 723 18.48 36.72 -8.73
C GLN A 723 17.50 37.30 -7.69
N ILE A 724 16.28 36.76 -7.66
CA ILE A 724 15.20 37.15 -6.75
C ILE A 724 14.82 35.98 -5.82
N PRO A 725 14.81 36.17 -4.49
CA PRO A 725 14.34 35.14 -3.56
C PRO A 725 12.83 34.90 -3.67
N LYS A 726 12.36 33.64 -3.68
CA LYS A 726 10.93 33.28 -3.71
C LYS A 726 10.16 33.91 -2.56
N TRP A 727 10.76 34.02 -1.37
CA TRP A 727 10.08 34.52 -0.18
C TRP A 727 9.65 35.98 -0.28
N VAL A 728 10.22 36.78 -1.20
CA VAL A 728 9.76 38.16 -1.46
C VAL A 728 8.49 38.21 -2.32
N MET A 729 8.10 37.11 -2.96
CA MET A 729 6.95 37.02 -3.87
C MET A 729 5.74 36.36 -3.21
N GLN A 730 5.25 36.92 -2.11
CA GLN A 730 4.01 36.46 -1.46
C GLN A 730 2.77 36.76 -2.34
N LYS A 731 1.64 36.10 -2.07
CA LYS A 731 0.38 36.31 -2.81
C LYS A 731 0.01 37.80 -2.86
N ASP A 732 -0.39 38.28 -4.04
CA ASP A 732 -0.82 39.66 -4.31
C ASP A 732 0.25 40.75 -4.06
N VAL A 733 1.51 40.37 -3.83
CA VAL A 733 2.61 41.31 -3.64
C VAL A 733 3.19 41.77 -4.98
N THR A 734 3.45 43.07 -5.08
CA THR A 734 4.29 43.66 -6.12
C THR A 734 5.68 43.91 -5.53
N PHE A 735 6.67 43.11 -5.95
CA PHE A 735 8.06 43.34 -5.62
C PHE A 735 8.64 44.43 -6.53
N THR A 736 9.22 45.45 -5.92
CA THR A 736 9.87 46.55 -6.64
C THR A 736 11.38 46.37 -6.58
N ILE A 737 11.97 46.11 -7.74
CA ILE A 737 13.41 46.19 -7.97
C ILE A 737 13.74 47.68 -8.11
N ALA A 738 14.25 48.27 -7.02
CA ALA A 738 14.46 49.71 -6.91
C ALA A 738 15.57 50.22 -7.85
N GLU A 739 15.55 51.51 -8.15
CA GLU A 739 16.50 52.17 -9.06
C GLU A 739 17.98 52.08 -8.61
N THR A 740 18.21 51.76 -7.33
CA THR A 740 19.55 51.59 -6.73
C THR A 740 20.04 50.14 -6.77
N PHE A 741 19.21 49.17 -7.20
CA PHE A 741 19.60 47.76 -7.23
C PHE A 741 20.63 47.54 -8.33
N ARG A 742 21.70 46.80 -7.99
CA ARG A 742 22.79 46.48 -8.91
C ARG A 742 22.52 45.15 -9.60
N TRP A 743 22.44 45.22 -10.93
CA TRP A 743 22.24 44.10 -11.83
C TRP A 743 23.57 43.53 -12.29
N SER A 744 23.62 42.21 -12.45
CA SER A 744 24.78 41.52 -13.02
C SER A 744 24.87 41.81 -14.52
N ASP A 745 25.95 42.47 -14.94
CA ASP A 745 26.24 42.72 -16.36
C ASP A 745 26.75 41.42 -16.99
N ILE A 746 25.92 40.75 -17.78
CA ILE A 746 26.22 39.43 -18.35
C ILE A 746 27.48 39.46 -19.23
N LYS A 747 27.77 40.60 -19.87
CA LYS A 747 29.00 40.75 -20.66
C LYS A 747 30.25 40.67 -19.78
N THR A 748 30.14 41.06 -18.51
CA THR A 748 31.25 41.11 -17.55
C THR A 748 31.37 39.81 -16.77
N VAL A 749 30.25 39.25 -16.28
CA VAL A 749 30.26 38.10 -15.36
C VAL A 749 30.05 36.75 -16.05
N GLY A 750 29.73 36.76 -17.35
CA GLY A 750 29.31 35.56 -18.07
C GLY A 750 27.86 35.18 -17.76
N ILE A 751 27.32 34.26 -18.54
CA ILE A 751 25.91 33.86 -18.44
C ILE A 751 25.55 33.16 -17.11
N ASP A 752 26.53 32.57 -16.44
CA ASP A 752 26.35 31.85 -15.17
C ASP A 752 26.61 32.75 -13.94
N GLY A 753 26.97 34.02 -14.17
CA GLY A 753 27.36 34.97 -13.12
C GLY A 753 26.20 35.75 -12.47
N CYS A 754 24.97 35.26 -12.61
CA CYS A 754 23.80 35.95 -12.07
C CYS A 754 23.72 35.82 -10.55
N VAL A 755 23.63 36.95 -9.84
CA VAL A 755 23.54 36.98 -8.37
C VAL A 755 22.50 38.00 -7.90
N SER A 756 22.20 38.02 -6.61
CA SER A 756 21.27 38.98 -6.02
C SER A 756 21.80 40.42 -6.02
N ALA A 757 20.89 41.40 -5.90
CA ALA A 757 21.27 42.81 -5.78
C ALA A 757 22.16 43.06 -4.55
N ALA A 758 21.87 42.38 -3.42
CA ALA A 758 22.63 42.49 -2.20
C ALA A 758 24.05 41.93 -2.36
N THR A 759 24.19 40.82 -3.10
CA THR A 759 25.51 40.23 -3.43
C THR A 759 26.32 41.17 -4.31
N ASN A 760 25.72 41.73 -5.37
CA ASN A 760 26.37 42.72 -6.22
C ASN A 760 26.81 43.97 -5.44
N ALA A 761 25.95 44.49 -4.57
CA ALA A 761 26.30 45.62 -3.71
C ALA A 761 27.44 45.30 -2.74
N ARG A 762 27.41 44.13 -2.08
CA ARG A 762 28.47 43.69 -1.15
C ARG A 762 29.82 43.52 -1.84
N ASN A 763 29.82 42.98 -3.06
CA ASN A 763 31.03 42.75 -3.83
C ASN A 763 31.50 43.99 -4.60
N ASN A 764 30.74 45.10 -4.54
CA ASN A 764 30.95 46.29 -5.36
C ASN A 764 31.03 45.95 -6.87
N THR A 765 30.19 44.99 -7.30
CA THR A 765 30.05 44.53 -8.69
C THR A 765 28.68 44.92 -9.25
N GLY A 766 28.50 44.74 -10.56
CA GLY A 766 27.24 45.06 -11.24
C GLY A 766 27.01 46.57 -11.42
N LYS A 767 25.92 46.90 -12.11
CA LYS A 767 25.52 48.28 -12.46
C LYS A 767 24.08 48.52 -12.11
N ILE A 768 23.69 49.76 -11.80
CA ILE A 768 22.26 50.09 -11.72
C ILE A 768 21.65 50.01 -13.11
N LEU A 769 20.35 49.69 -13.18
CA LEU A 769 19.69 49.42 -14.46
C LEU A 769 19.80 50.60 -15.44
N ARG A 770 19.79 51.84 -14.93
CA ARG A 770 20.01 53.07 -15.70
C ARG A 770 21.30 53.05 -16.52
N ASP A 771 22.39 52.50 -16.01
CA ASP A 771 23.71 52.62 -16.64
C ASP A 771 23.84 51.79 -17.93
N PHE A 772 22.88 50.90 -18.18
CA PHE A 772 22.75 50.16 -19.44
C PHE A 772 22.05 50.97 -20.54
N PHE A 773 21.53 52.17 -20.25
CA PHE A 773 20.90 53.08 -21.22
C PHE A 773 21.94 54.08 -21.75
N ASP A 774 23.03 53.56 -22.33
CA ASP A 774 24.25 54.32 -22.64
C ASP A 774 24.30 54.93 -24.06
N GLN A 775 23.28 54.70 -24.89
CA GLN A 775 23.23 55.15 -26.30
C GLN A 775 22.49 56.48 -26.49
N GLY A 776 22.46 57.34 -25.46
CA GLY A 776 21.84 58.66 -25.51
C GLY A 776 20.33 58.68 -25.22
N SER A 777 19.71 59.85 -25.37
CA SER A 777 18.28 60.07 -25.10
C SER A 777 17.38 59.46 -26.18
N GLY A 778 16.24 58.90 -25.78
CA GLY A 778 15.23 58.35 -26.68
C GLY A 778 14.36 57.28 -26.00
N THR A 779 13.50 56.62 -26.78
CA THR A 779 12.69 55.50 -26.29
C THR A 779 13.43 54.19 -26.53
N TYR A 780 13.84 53.52 -25.46
CA TYR A 780 14.45 52.20 -25.49
C TYR A 780 13.37 51.12 -25.48
N LYS A 781 13.63 49.99 -26.13
CA LYS A 781 12.80 48.78 -25.95
C LYS A 781 13.44 47.93 -24.86
N VAL A 782 12.69 47.62 -23.82
CA VAL A 782 13.13 46.78 -22.72
C VAL A 782 12.31 45.50 -22.69
N ILE A 783 12.98 44.35 -22.79
CA ILE A 783 12.36 43.04 -22.62
C ILE A 783 12.72 42.53 -21.24
N LEU A 784 11.70 42.25 -20.43
CA LEU A 784 11.86 41.57 -19.16
C LEU A 784 11.47 40.11 -19.30
N VAL A 785 12.24 39.23 -18.69
CA VAL A 785 11.99 37.78 -18.65
C VAL A 785 12.17 37.32 -17.22
N ALA A 786 11.17 36.69 -16.62
CA ALA A 786 11.32 35.99 -15.35
C ALA A 786 11.37 34.47 -15.63
N ASP A 787 12.41 33.81 -15.13
CA ASP A 787 12.65 32.38 -15.36
C ASP A 787 13.29 31.67 -14.15
N SER A 788 13.56 30.38 -14.28
CA SER A 788 14.17 29.54 -13.25
C SER A 788 15.66 29.24 -13.46
N HIS A 789 16.29 29.76 -14.52
CA HIS A 789 17.63 29.35 -14.96
C HIS A 789 18.53 30.56 -15.24
N THR A 790 19.77 30.55 -14.74
CA THR A 790 20.75 31.61 -15.08
C THR A 790 21.17 31.57 -16.55
N ASP A 791 21.23 30.36 -17.10
CA ASP A 791 21.67 30.12 -18.46
C ASP A 791 20.47 29.93 -19.38
N LEU A 792 20.23 30.94 -20.22
CA LEU A 792 19.38 30.78 -21.40
C LEU A 792 19.94 29.74 -22.40
N LYS A 793 21.04 29.02 -22.09
CA LYS A 793 21.58 27.90 -22.88
C LYS A 793 20.57 26.75 -23.02
N GLY A 794 19.72 26.54 -22.02
CA GLY A 794 18.65 25.53 -22.08
C GLY A 794 17.57 25.84 -23.13
N LEU A 795 17.45 27.08 -23.63
CA LEU A 795 16.53 27.43 -24.72
C LEU A 795 16.95 26.89 -26.09
N VAL A 796 18.17 26.37 -26.22
CA VAL A 796 18.86 26.25 -27.50
C VAL A 796 19.09 24.80 -27.90
N TYR A 797 19.30 23.92 -26.93
CA TYR A 797 19.76 22.56 -27.22
C TYR A 797 18.66 21.52 -27.42
N GLU A 798 17.37 21.87 -27.23
CA GLU A 798 16.28 20.88 -27.27
C GLU A 798 15.20 21.08 -28.35
N SER A 799 15.37 21.95 -29.36
CA SER A 799 14.37 22.01 -30.44
C SER A 799 14.95 22.19 -31.85
N ASP A 800 15.34 21.08 -32.46
CA ASP A 800 15.39 20.92 -33.93
C ASP A 800 13.98 20.71 -34.54
N ALA A 801 12.92 21.20 -33.89
CA ALA A 801 11.54 21.06 -34.38
C ALA A 801 11.16 22.25 -35.27
N ALA A 802 10.74 21.96 -36.50
CA ALA A 802 10.41 22.93 -37.54
C ALA A 802 9.04 23.63 -37.36
N ASP A 803 8.32 23.33 -36.28
CA ASP A 803 6.94 23.77 -36.02
C ASP A 803 6.83 25.09 -35.24
N GLY A 804 7.97 25.71 -34.87
CA GLY A 804 7.99 27.04 -34.25
C GLY A 804 7.46 27.08 -32.82
N ASN A 805 7.33 25.92 -32.16
CA ASN A 805 6.85 25.82 -30.79
C ASN A 805 8.06 25.75 -29.85
N HIS A 806 8.46 26.89 -29.29
CA HIS A 806 9.64 26.99 -28.42
C HIS A 806 9.28 26.63 -26.97
N PRO A 807 9.75 25.49 -26.42
CA PRO A 807 9.35 25.04 -25.08
C PRO A 807 9.67 26.04 -23.97
N ALA A 808 10.64 26.92 -24.20
CA ALA A 808 11.03 27.94 -23.25
C ALA A 808 10.26 29.27 -23.36
N GLU A 809 9.53 29.51 -24.45
CA GLU A 809 8.49 30.55 -24.47
C GLU A 809 7.29 30.15 -23.60
N LEU A 810 7.10 28.84 -23.35
CA LEU A 810 6.08 28.33 -22.43
C LEU A 810 6.49 28.45 -20.96
N ASN A 811 7.78 28.59 -20.65
CA ASN A 811 8.34 28.53 -19.29
C ASN A 811 8.63 29.90 -18.65
N ASN A 812 8.46 30.99 -19.40
CA ASN A 812 8.91 32.31 -19.00
C ASN A 812 7.74 33.32 -18.99
N VAL A 813 7.73 34.21 -18.00
CA VAL A 813 6.87 35.40 -18.06
C VAL A 813 7.68 36.51 -18.69
N SER A 814 7.31 36.91 -19.90
CA SER A 814 8.01 37.97 -20.62
C SER A 814 7.07 39.09 -21.05
N ALA A 815 7.60 40.30 -21.09
CA ALA A 815 6.89 41.46 -21.60
C ALA A 815 7.87 42.50 -22.16
N ILE A 816 7.42 43.25 -23.15
CA ILE A 816 8.18 44.30 -23.82
C ILE A 816 7.62 45.66 -23.40
N PHE A 817 8.51 46.56 -23.00
CA PHE A 817 8.18 47.91 -22.54
C PHE A 817 8.89 48.97 -23.38
N ASP A 818 8.16 50.04 -23.68
CA ASP A 818 8.72 51.28 -24.21
C ASP A 818 9.17 52.17 -23.05
N VAL A 819 10.47 52.42 -22.96
CA VAL A 819 11.07 53.13 -21.83
C VAL A 819 11.68 54.45 -22.30
N PRO A 820 11.03 55.60 -22.01
CA PRO A 820 11.58 56.90 -22.35
C PRO A 820 12.76 57.24 -21.42
N PHE A 821 13.90 57.53 -22.03
CA PHE A 821 15.14 57.84 -21.34
C PHE A 821 15.71 59.20 -21.80
N VAL A 822 16.13 60.03 -20.85
CA VAL A 822 16.78 61.32 -21.10
C VAL A 822 18.19 61.27 -20.50
N ALA A 823 19.21 61.25 -21.35
CA ALA A 823 20.59 61.17 -20.93
C ALA A 823 21.04 62.41 -20.15
N GLY A 824 21.94 62.21 -19.18
CA GLY A 824 22.50 63.28 -18.33
C GLY A 824 22.08 63.20 -16.85
N GLY A 825 22.52 64.17 -16.06
CA GLY A 825 22.26 64.30 -14.61
C GLY A 825 22.86 63.20 -13.73
N ALA A 826 22.81 63.39 -12.41
CA ALA A 826 23.42 62.44 -11.46
C ALA A 826 22.57 61.16 -11.31
N PRO A 827 23.18 59.97 -11.09
CA PRO A 827 22.49 58.76 -10.67
C PRO A 827 21.85 58.94 -9.28
N PRO A 828 20.89 58.08 -8.89
CA PRO A 828 20.40 58.08 -7.52
C PRO A 828 21.57 57.90 -6.55
N PRO A 829 21.58 58.62 -5.41
CA PRO A 829 22.57 58.39 -4.37
C PRO A 829 22.50 56.94 -3.91
N ASP A 830 23.65 56.34 -3.57
CA ASP A 830 23.71 54.96 -3.06
C ASP A 830 22.74 54.82 -1.88
N GLY A 831 21.69 54.03 -2.09
CA GLY A 831 20.63 53.82 -1.11
C GLY A 831 21.04 52.81 -0.03
N PRO A 832 20.22 52.64 1.03
CA PRO A 832 20.41 51.56 1.98
C PRO A 832 20.48 50.21 1.24
N ALA A 833 21.36 49.33 1.73
CA ALA A 833 21.56 48.00 1.13
C ALA A 833 20.21 47.25 1.03
N PRO A 834 19.99 46.44 -0.03
CA PRO A 834 18.81 45.61 -0.15
C PRO A 834 18.65 44.66 1.05
N PRO A 835 17.45 44.06 1.27
CA PRO A 835 17.26 43.05 2.30
C PRO A 835 18.33 41.94 2.20
N PRO A 836 18.79 41.38 3.33
CA PRO A 836 19.76 40.30 3.31
C PRO A 836 19.22 39.07 2.55
N ASP A 837 20.13 38.34 1.91
CA ASP A 837 19.81 37.15 1.10
C ASP A 837 19.25 35.99 1.94
N GLU A 838 19.35 36.06 3.27
CA GLU A 838 18.86 35.04 4.19
C GLU A 838 17.48 35.39 4.76
N PRO A 839 16.55 34.42 4.85
CA PRO A 839 15.29 34.62 5.55
C PRO A 839 15.57 34.96 7.04
N PRO A 840 14.71 35.77 7.69
CA PRO A 840 14.89 36.08 9.09
C PRO A 840 14.97 34.80 9.92
N THR A 841 16.03 34.67 10.72
CA THR A 841 16.19 33.55 11.65
C THR A 841 14.96 33.49 12.54
N ARG A 842 14.17 32.41 12.46
CA ARG A 842 13.03 32.22 13.37
C ARG A 842 13.56 32.15 14.80
N VAL A 843 13.46 33.24 15.54
CA VAL A 843 13.67 33.25 16.98
C VAL A 843 12.49 32.50 17.59
N PHE A 844 12.73 31.25 18.01
CA PHE A 844 11.81 30.54 18.89
C PHE A 844 11.70 31.34 20.19
N LEU A 845 10.60 32.06 20.37
CA LEU A 845 10.19 32.52 21.70
C LEU A 845 9.74 31.29 22.50
N PRO A 846 10.17 31.13 23.76
CA PRO A 846 9.78 29.99 24.57
C PRO A 846 8.28 30.02 24.85
N LEU A 847 7.66 28.84 24.80
CA LEU A 847 6.27 28.61 25.20
C LEU A 847 5.98 29.28 26.55
N VAL A 848 5.01 30.19 26.57
CA VAL A 848 4.24 30.48 27.78
C VAL A 848 2.99 29.61 27.71
N MET A 849 2.99 28.52 28.47
CA MET A 849 1.77 27.75 28.74
C MET A 849 0.74 28.66 29.41
N ARG A 850 -0.51 28.59 28.93
CA ARG A 850 -1.69 28.58 29.78
C ARG A 850 -2.79 27.76 29.14
#